data_AF-A0A8J7B2Y4-F1
#
_entry.id   AF-A0A8J7B2Y4-F1
#
_cell.length_a   1.000
_cell.length_b   1.000
_cell.length_c   1.000
_cell.angle_alpha   90.00
_cell.angle_beta   90.00
_cell.angle_gamma   90.00
#
_symmetry.space_group_name_H-M   'P 1'
#
loop_
_entity.id
_entity.type
_entity.pdbx_description
1 polymer ?
#
loop_
_entity_poly.entity_id
_entity_poly.type
_entity_poly.pdbx_seq_one_letter_code
_entity_poly.pdbx_strand_id
1 'polypeptide(L)'
;MSINNDAATTTEDIAVSINVLANDSSTDGSPLTIVGFNQAVNGTVWNQNGTFTYIPNPNFNGTDSYEYVVESGTGTASATVIITVNSISDAPIASNDTFTTNENTAITLSVLDNDFDVEGDVLTIISSTNVANGTLIDNGNGSFSYTPNPGFIGGDGFTYVIDDGNGNTSQASVTISVGNGSGGGSGSINGTSGDDTLSGTNDDDTIYGYGGNDTINPGLGYDYVDGGEGEDTLVIDYSSLNYMSSFPSYSNGSGYYSGYGANGSSTINFSNIERLQVTGTANSDFIYGSSGNDVLNGGAGNDVISGGGGADEIDGGDGEDALADADFSNATTNLTFTDASSATFDVTFTNGTTAKNIEFLDGLITGSGDDTINYSRQRNNIINTGAGNDLISAGLGNDNINGGEGEDTLVIDYSSLDYISGASYSYMGLGAGYYFGYGINGSGSINFSNIEHLHVTGTANNDTFGGGIGSDILNGGAGNDVISGGGGADKIDGGVGEDALNDADFSTATKNLTFEDTGSISKELKLANGTVITNIEFFDGLTTGSGNDIVNYSRYRNNTIKTGSGNDKINAGLGYDTVDGGAGDDLLIIDYSSLTFMNGYTYSNGGGNYSGSSANGYNSISFSNIERLNITGTVNHDFIYGGDGSDTLSGGFGNDYISGGAGNDTLNDGAGSDTLIGGTGDDAIALTNDGFSNTIFYTNGDGSDTVKQFRRGAGGDVISFSGIGAIDVVKSGNGTQLRLSDGISNNAGFGKGALLVTLAETAGFAAADVNINLLSNDGGQFLFA
;
A
#
# COMPACT_ATOMS: atom_id res chain seq x y z
N MET A 1 7.99 64.10 1.02
CA MET A 1 7.20 63.97 -0.22
C MET A 1 5.81 64.58 -0.02
N SER A 2 5.19 65.05 -1.10
CA SER A 2 3.79 65.47 -1.19
C SER A 2 3.14 64.63 -2.27
N ILE A 3 2.35 63.64 -1.86
CA ILE A 3 1.60 62.74 -2.76
C ILE A 3 0.13 63.15 -2.65
N ASN A 4 -0.46 63.62 -3.74
CA ASN A 4 -1.75 64.31 -3.77
C ASN A 4 -2.79 63.46 -4.50
N ASN A 5 -4.03 63.46 -4.02
CA ASN A 5 -5.11 62.75 -4.68
C ASN A 5 -5.36 63.27 -6.11
N ASP A 6 -5.77 62.35 -6.98
CA ASP A 6 -6.08 62.62 -8.38
C ASP A 6 -7.57 62.46 -8.65
N ALA A 7 -8.03 63.06 -9.75
CA ALA A 7 -9.40 62.88 -10.21
C ALA A 7 -9.47 62.76 -11.73
N ALA A 8 -10.39 61.92 -12.21
CA ALA A 8 -10.72 61.78 -13.62
C ALA A 8 -12.22 61.63 -13.84
N THR A 9 -12.65 61.88 -15.07
CA THR A 9 -14.04 61.67 -15.49
C THR A 9 -14.04 60.92 -16.80
N THR A 10 -14.91 59.93 -16.93
CA THR A 10 -15.17 59.19 -18.17
C THR A 10 -16.66 58.97 -18.31
N THR A 11 -17.09 58.40 -19.43
CA THR A 11 -18.42 57.78 -19.55
C THR A 11 -18.27 56.28 -19.32
N GLU A 12 -19.35 55.59 -18.98
CA GLU A 12 -19.31 54.12 -18.82
C GLU A 12 -18.74 53.43 -20.07
N ASP A 13 -18.13 52.27 -19.85
CA ASP A 13 -17.42 51.44 -20.84
C ASP A 13 -16.23 52.08 -21.56
N ILE A 14 -15.94 53.36 -21.30
CA ILE A 14 -14.82 54.07 -21.89
C ILE A 14 -13.67 54.17 -20.90
N ALA A 15 -12.53 53.62 -21.31
CA ALA A 15 -11.29 53.71 -20.56
C ALA A 15 -10.78 55.16 -20.46
N VAL A 16 -10.22 55.52 -19.31
CA VAL A 16 -9.57 56.82 -19.07
C VAL A 16 -8.16 56.65 -18.54
N SER A 17 -7.22 57.44 -19.07
CA SER A 17 -5.83 57.46 -18.63
C SER A 17 -5.55 58.63 -17.68
N ILE A 18 -4.93 58.35 -16.54
CA ILE A 18 -4.57 59.31 -15.49
C ILE A 18 -3.05 59.26 -15.27
N ASN A 19 -2.37 60.41 -15.41
CA ASN A 19 -0.98 60.56 -14.96
C ASN A 19 -0.96 61.01 -13.50
N VAL A 20 -0.84 60.05 -12.58
CA VAL A 20 -0.98 60.30 -11.14
C VAL A 20 0.21 61.05 -10.54
N LEU A 21 1.41 60.92 -11.14
CA LEU A 21 2.60 61.61 -10.64
C LEU A 21 2.64 63.10 -11.07
N ALA A 22 1.67 63.57 -11.86
CA ALA A 22 1.68 64.92 -12.43
C ALA A 22 1.56 66.03 -11.37
N ASN A 23 0.87 65.75 -10.26
CA ASN A 23 0.64 66.68 -9.15
C ASN A 23 1.50 66.35 -7.92
N ASP A 24 2.40 65.36 -8.02
CA ASP A 24 3.22 64.86 -6.93
C ASP A 24 4.63 65.47 -6.93
N SER A 25 5.24 65.58 -5.75
CA SER A 25 6.61 66.08 -5.63
C SER A 25 7.40 65.50 -4.45
N SER A 26 8.71 65.32 -4.63
CA SER A 26 9.65 65.04 -3.54
C SER A 26 10.30 66.32 -3.02
N THR A 27 10.34 66.49 -1.70
CA THR A 27 10.91 67.67 -1.02
C THR A 27 12.43 67.77 -1.13
N ASP A 28 13.11 66.66 -1.42
CA ASP A 28 14.57 66.56 -1.59
C ASP A 28 15.00 66.44 -3.07
N GLY A 29 14.04 66.44 -4.01
CA GLY A 29 14.29 66.26 -5.44
C GLY A 29 14.56 64.82 -5.89
N SER A 30 14.42 63.82 -5.01
CA SER A 30 14.50 62.39 -5.38
C SER A 30 13.40 62.00 -6.39
N PRO A 31 13.66 61.07 -7.33
CA PRO A 31 12.65 60.59 -8.26
C PRO A 31 11.52 59.87 -7.52
N LEU A 32 10.29 60.05 -8.01
CA LEU A 32 9.11 59.37 -7.51
C LEU A 32 8.85 58.11 -8.34
N THR A 33 8.71 56.97 -7.66
CA THR A 33 8.47 55.67 -8.30
C THR A 33 7.23 55.04 -7.72
N ILE A 34 6.31 54.55 -8.56
CA ILE A 34 5.14 53.81 -8.08
C ILE A 34 5.59 52.40 -7.70
N VAL A 35 5.34 52.00 -6.46
CA VAL A 35 5.76 50.71 -5.89
C VAL A 35 4.58 49.77 -5.58
N GLY A 36 3.34 50.27 -5.65
CA GLY A 36 2.15 49.46 -5.48
C GLY A 36 0.88 50.22 -5.80
N PHE A 37 -0.22 49.49 -6.03
CA PHE A 37 -1.57 50.01 -6.17
C PHE A 37 -2.58 48.86 -5.93
N ASN A 38 -3.83 49.20 -5.63
CA ASN A 38 -4.94 48.25 -5.61
C ASN A 38 -5.85 48.42 -6.83
N GLN A 39 -6.70 47.41 -7.08
CA GLN A 39 -7.78 47.54 -8.07
C GLN A 39 -8.91 48.41 -7.50
N ALA A 40 -9.64 49.05 -8.39
CA ALA A 40 -10.88 49.75 -8.03
C ALA A 40 -12.01 48.72 -7.89
N VAL A 41 -13.12 49.08 -7.21
CA VAL A 41 -14.20 48.12 -6.92
C VAL A 41 -15.04 47.85 -8.17
N ASN A 42 -15.24 48.89 -8.99
CA ASN A 42 -16.14 48.88 -10.14
C ASN A 42 -15.41 49.13 -11.46
N GLY A 43 -14.13 48.76 -11.52
CA GLY A 43 -13.34 48.83 -12.73
C GLY A 43 -11.94 48.25 -12.57
N THR A 44 -11.27 48.02 -13.71
CA THR A 44 -9.92 47.47 -13.74
C THR A 44 -8.89 48.58 -13.96
N VAL A 45 -7.82 48.55 -13.17
CA VAL A 45 -6.73 49.54 -13.14
C VAL A 45 -5.43 48.91 -13.64
N TRP A 46 -4.84 49.52 -14.67
CA TRP A 46 -3.61 49.05 -15.32
C TRP A 46 -2.56 50.16 -15.28
N ASN A 47 -1.39 49.88 -14.73
CA ASN A 47 -0.28 50.86 -14.69
C ASN A 47 0.68 50.62 -15.86
N GLN A 48 0.95 51.67 -16.65
CA GLN A 48 2.05 51.70 -17.61
C GLN A 48 2.98 52.86 -17.29
N ASN A 49 4.04 52.59 -16.51
CA ASN A 49 5.14 53.52 -16.21
C ASN A 49 4.68 54.91 -15.69
N GLY A 50 3.72 54.97 -14.76
CA GLY A 50 3.27 56.23 -14.15
C GLY A 50 1.97 56.79 -14.71
N THR A 51 1.47 56.21 -15.81
CA THR A 51 0.13 56.49 -16.33
C THR A 51 -0.75 55.29 -16.07
N PHE A 52 -1.76 55.48 -15.22
CA PHE A 52 -2.77 54.47 -14.96
C PHE A 52 -3.90 54.58 -15.99
N THR A 53 -4.36 53.44 -16.50
CA THR A 53 -5.59 53.33 -17.28
C THR A 53 -6.63 52.66 -16.41
N TYR A 54 -7.75 53.34 -16.20
CA TYR A 54 -8.93 52.81 -15.55
C TYR A 54 -9.98 52.47 -16.61
N ILE A 55 -10.51 51.26 -16.56
CA ILE A 55 -11.60 50.77 -17.40
C ILE A 55 -12.77 50.47 -16.45
N PRO A 56 -13.89 51.22 -16.50
CA PRO A 56 -15.09 50.87 -15.74
C PRO A 56 -15.53 49.43 -16.04
N ASN A 57 -16.12 48.74 -15.05
CA ASN A 57 -16.88 47.53 -15.33
C ASN A 57 -18.03 47.87 -16.29
N PRO A 58 -18.46 46.92 -17.13
CA PRO A 58 -19.59 47.13 -18.03
C PRO A 58 -20.80 47.75 -17.32
N ASN A 59 -21.36 48.81 -17.90
CA ASN A 59 -22.56 49.52 -17.44
C ASN A 59 -22.44 50.16 -16.03
N PHE A 60 -21.23 50.28 -15.48
CA PHE A 60 -21.04 50.98 -14.22
C PHE A 60 -21.05 52.49 -14.43
N ASN A 61 -21.96 53.18 -13.73
CA ASN A 61 -21.96 54.63 -13.59
C ASN A 61 -21.88 55.04 -12.10
N GLY A 62 -21.40 56.25 -11.85
CA GLY A 62 -21.15 56.75 -10.50
C GLY A 62 -19.67 56.91 -10.18
N THR A 63 -19.31 56.91 -8.90
CA THR A 63 -17.93 57.18 -8.45
C THR A 63 -17.21 55.91 -8.07
N ASP A 64 -16.00 55.70 -8.59
CA ASP A 64 -15.08 54.64 -8.18
C ASP A 64 -13.73 55.23 -7.74
N SER A 65 -12.92 54.43 -7.04
CA SER A 65 -11.60 54.88 -6.59
C SER A 65 -10.61 53.75 -6.39
N TYR A 66 -9.33 54.06 -6.57
CA TYR A 66 -8.20 53.21 -6.20
C TYR A 66 -7.10 54.02 -5.51
N GLU A 67 -6.24 53.35 -4.76
CA GLU A 67 -5.08 53.92 -4.06
C GLU A 67 -3.77 53.44 -4.73
N TYR A 68 -2.80 54.34 -4.84
CA TYR A 68 -1.45 54.01 -5.29
C TYR A 68 -0.40 54.43 -4.26
N VAL A 69 0.71 53.71 -4.22
CA VAL A 69 1.83 53.92 -3.30
C VAL A 69 3.04 54.38 -4.10
N VAL A 70 3.61 55.52 -3.70
CA VAL A 70 4.82 56.10 -4.28
C VAL A 70 5.97 55.96 -3.30
N GLU A 71 7.12 55.51 -3.78
CA GLU A 71 8.39 55.53 -3.08
C GLU A 71 9.26 56.69 -3.57
N SER A 72 9.95 57.31 -2.62
CA SER A 72 11.04 58.26 -2.84
C SER A 72 12.25 57.85 -2.00
N GLY A 73 13.39 58.50 -2.20
CA GLY A 73 14.57 58.34 -1.35
C GLY A 73 14.34 58.65 0.15
N THR A 74 13.18 59.21 0.52
CA THR A 74 12.81 59.54 1.92
C THR A 74 11.76 58.61 2.54
N GLY A 75 11.23 57.65 1.77
CA GLY A 75 10.18 56.71 2.20
C GLY A 75 8.99 56.65 1.24
N THR A 76 7.93 55.98 1.68
CA THR A 76 6.69 55.74 0.92
C THR A 76 5.52 56.57 1.41
N ALA A 77 4.63 56.98 0.50
CA ALA A 77 3.33 57.57 0.83
C ALA A 77 2.28 57.16 -0.22
N SER A 78 1.00 57.24 0.16
CA SER A 78 -0.12 56.85 -0.69
C SER A 78 -1.04 58.02 -1.03
N ALA A 79 -1.74 57.93 -2.16
CA ALA A 79 -2.85 58.81 -2.52
C ALA A 79 -3.95 58.05 -3.27
N THR A 80 -5.13 58.66 -3.30
CA THR A 80 -6.33 58.10 -3.93
C THR A 80 -6.61 58.78 -5.27
N VAL A 81 -6.96 57.98 -6.28
CA VAL A 81 -7.56 58.46 -7.53
C VAL A 81 -9.07 58.28 -7.44
N ILE A 82 -9.82 59.36 -7.66
CA ILE A 82 -11.29 59.36 -7.69
C ILE A 82 -11.76 59.48 -9.13
N ILE A 83 -12.53 58.51 -9.62
CA ILE A 83 -13.06 58.49 -10.98
C ILE A 83 -14.56 58.71 -10.91
N THR A 84 -15.06 59.67 -11.70
CA THR A 84 -16.50 59.84 -11.94
C THR A 84 -16.85 59.26 -13.31
N VAL A 85 -17.71 58.26 -13.35
CA VAL A 85 -18.21 57.63 -14.57
C VAL A 85 -19.62 58.16 -14.83
N ASN A 86 -19.80 58.88 -15.93
CA ASN A 86 -21.11 59.39 -16.34
C ASN A 86 -21.89 58.29 -17.06
N SER A 87 -23.19 58.22 -16.81
CA SER A 87 -24.09 57.34 -17.53
C SER A 87 -24.27 57.82 -18.98
N ILE A 88 -24.33 56.85 -19.89
CA ILE A 88 -24.96 56.92 -21.20
C ILE A 88 -26.30 56.15 -21.06
N SER A 89 -27.18 56.23 -22.06
CA SER A 89 -28.39 55.41 -22.09
C SER A 89 -28.09 54.21 -22.97
N ASP A 90 -28.11 53.03 -22.38
CA ASP A 90 -27.95 51.77 -23.09
C ASP A 90 -29.25 51.35 -23.79
N ALA A 91 -29.12 50.40 -24.72
CA ALA A 91 -30.29 49.83 -25.38
C ALA A 91 -30.95 48.77 -24.49
N PRO A 92 -32.30 48.70 -24.49
CA PRO A 92 -32.97 47.69 -23.71
C PRO A 92 -32.70 46.29 -24.27
N ILE A 93 -32.82 45.28 -23.42
CA ILE A 93 -32.69 43.87 -23.79
C ILE A 93 -34.09 43.28 -23.83
N ALA A 94 -34.57 43.02 -25.06
CA ALA A 94 -35.82 42.30 -25.29
C ALA A 94 -35.55 40.79 -25.28
N SER A 95 -36.17 40.06 -24.36
CA SER A 95 -36.02 38.61 -24.23
C SER A 95 -37.16 37.90 -24.95
N ASN A 96 -36.86 36.77 -25.61
CA ASN A 96 -37.92 36.00 -26.27
C ASN A 96 -38.89 35.41 -25.24
N ASP A 97 -40.17 35.37 -25.59
CA ASP A 97 -41.22 34.84 -24.74
C ASP A 97 -41.79 33.53 -25.28
N THR A 98 -42.22 32.68 -24.35
CA THR A 98 -42.97 31.47 -24.66
C THR A 98 -44.22 31.41 -23.83
N PHE A 99 -45.35 31.16 -24.48
CA PHE A 99 -46.63 30.96 -23.82
C PHE A 99 -47.32 29.72 -24.34
N THR A 100 -48.16 29.13 -23.50
CA THR A 100 -49.06 28.05 -23.90
C THR A 100 -50.50 28.46 -23.64
N THR A 101 -51.39 28.05 -24.52
CA THR A 101 -52.83 28.18 -24.30
C THR A 101 -53.55 26.98 -24.88
N ASN A 102 -54.78 26.79 -24.46
CA ASN A 102 -55.62 25.72 -24.97
C ASN A 102 -56.36 26.17 -26.24
N GLU A 103 -56.72 25.21 -27.09
CA GLU A 103 -57.59 25.45 -28.24
C GLU A 103 -58.85 26.25 -27.80
N ASN A 104 -59.24 27.23 -28.62
CA ASN A 104 -60.38 28.11 -28.36
C ASN A 104 -60.30 28.96 -27.06
N THR A 105 -59.15 28.97 -26.37
CA THR A 105 -58.98 29.70 -25.11
C THR A 105 -58.15 30.95 -25.34
N ALA A 106 -58.75 32.10 -25.04
CA ALA A 106 -58.04 33.37 -25.07
C ALA A 106 -57.07 33.47 -23.87
N ILE A 107 -55.88 34.02 -24.11
CA ILE A 107 -54.84 34.22 -23.11
C ILE A 107 -54.31 35.66 -23.18
N THR A 108 -53.87 36.18 -22.03
CA THR A 108 -53.13 37.43 -21.95
C THR A 108 -51.64 37.11 -21.81
N LEU A 109 -50.81 37.69 -22.68
CA LEU A 109 -49.38 37.47 -22.80
C LEU A 109 -48.65 38.71 -22.28
N SER A 110 -48.07 38.65 -21.08
CA SER A 110 -47.25 39.74 -20.54
C SER A 110 -45.82 39.59 -21.05
N VAL A 111 -45.45 40.39 -22.05
CA VAL A 111 -44.17 40.20 -22.76
C VAL A 111 -43.03 41.06 -22.20
N LEU A 112 -43.34 42.05 -21.34
CA LEU A 112 -42.31 42.91 -20.75
C LEU A 112 -41.72 42.35 -19.43
N ASP A 113 -42.21 41.22 -18.93
CA ASP A 113 -41.85 40.71 -17.60
C ASP A 113 -40.39 40.19 -17.53
N ASN A 114 -39.84 39.75 -18.67
CA ASN A 114 -38.47 39.25 -18.85
C ASN A 114 -37.59 40.24 -19.64
N ASP A 115 -38.12 41.39 -20.01
CA ASP A 115 -37.38 42.45 -20.67
C ASP A 115 -36.72 43.34 -19.63
N PHE A 116 -35.51 43.79 -19.94
CA PHE A 116 -34.71 44.54 -18.99
C PHE A 116 -33.99 45.70 -19.66
N ASP A 117 -34.00 46.84 -18.97
CA ASP A 117 -33.18 47.99 -19.29
C ASP A 117 -32.19 48.20 -18.14
N VAL A 118 -30.92 48.42 -18.45
CA VAL A 118 -29.87 48.41 -17.42
C VAL A 118 -29.94 49.62 -16.49
N GLU A 119 -30.46 50.74 -16.98
CA GLU A 119 -30.77 51.93 -16.20
C GLU A 119 -32.10 51.81 -15.45
N GLY A 120 -32.91 50.81 -15.80
CA GLY A 120 -34.25 50.59 -15.26
C GLY A 120 -35.28 51.55 -15.85
N ASP A 121 -35.06 52.01 -17.08
CA ASP A 121 -36.05 52.83 -17.78
C ASP A 121 -37.34 52.06 -18.07
N VAL A 122 -38.45 52.81 -18.16
CA VAL A 122 -39.77 52.20 -18.37
C VAL A 122 -39.89 51.77 -19.83
N LEU A 123 -39.90 50.46 -20.05
CA LEU A 123 -40.03 49.86 -21.37
C LEU A 123 -41.45 49.99 -21.93
N THR A 124 -41.54 50.39 -23.19
CA THR A 124 -42.82 50.49 -23.91
C THR A 124 -42.78 49.76 -25.24
N ILE A 125 -43.89 49.11 -25.60
CA ILE A 125 -44.02 48.43 -26.89
C ILE A 125 -44.39 49.47 -27.95
N ILE A 126 -43.57 49.59 -29.00
CA ILE A 126 -43.78 50.57 -30.07
C ILE A 126 -44.28 49.95 -31.38
N SER A 127 -44.07 48.65 -31.59
CA SER A 127 -44.62 47.92 -32.74
C SER A 127 -44.67 46.42 -32.51
N SER A 128 -45.58 45.74 -33.21
CA SER A 128 -45.65 44.27 -33.27
C SER A 128 -46.08 43.78 -34.65
N THR A 129 -45.73 42.52 -34.95
CA THR A 129 -46.30 41.78 -36.08
C THR A 129 -47.59 41.07 -35.65
N ASN A 130 -48.38 40.60 -36.61
CA ASN A 130 -49.58 39.82 -36.32
C ASN A 130 -49.26 38.32 -36.36
N VAL A 131 -50.08 37.53 -35.67
CA VAL A 131 -50.01 36.06 -35.65
C VAL A 131 -50.65 35.45 -36.90
N ALA A 132 -50.25 34.23 -37.26
CA ALA A 132 -50.73 33.55 -38.47
C ALA A 132 -52.04 32.77 -38.24
N ASN A 133 -52.24 32.24 -37.03
CA ASN A 133 -53.30 31.27 -36.70
C ASN A 133 -54.16 31.69 -35.50
N GLY A 134 -54.31 32.99 -35.27
CA GLY A 134 -55.22 33.55 -34.28
C GLY A 134 -55.51 35.03 -34.48
N THR A 135 -56.07 35.66 -33.46
CA THR A 135 -56.25 37.12 -33.37
C THR A 135 -55.37 37.64 -32.24
N LEU A 136 -54.50 38.61 -32.55
CA LEU A 136 -53.66 39.30 -31.58
C LEU A 136 -54.14 40.75 -31.39
N ILE A 137 -54.29 41.17 -30.14
CA ILE A 137 -54.66 42.53 -29.75
C ILE A 137 -53.62 43.06 -28.78
N ASP A 138 -52.96 44.17 -29.11
CA ASP A 138 -52.16 44.93 -28.15
C ASP A 138 -53.07 45.62 -27.14
N ASN A 139 -52.88 45.33 -25.85
CA ASN A 139 -53.68 45.92 -24.77
C ASN A 139 -53.15 47.30 -24.33
N GLY A 140 -51.99 47.74 -24.83
CA GLY A 140 -51.39 49.05 -24.57
C GLY A 140 -50.78 49.20 -23.17
N ASN A 141 -50.60 48.10 -22.45
CA ASN A 141 -50.06 48.06 -21.08
C ASN A 141 -48.88 47.09 -20.91
N GLY A 142 -48.21 46.73 -22.01
CA GLY A 142 -47.12 45.73 -22.00
C GLY A 142 -47.60 44.29 -22.17
N SER A 143 -48.89 44.08 -22.46
CA SER A 143 -49.44 42.74 -22.72
C SER A 143 -50.23 42.67 -24.02
N PHE A 144 -50.30 41.47 -24.59
CA PHE A 144 -51.14 41.15 -25.74
C PHE A 144 -52.26 40.19 -25.35
N SER A 145 -53.46 40.37 -25.91
CA SER A 145 -54.51 39.35 -25.88
C SER A 145 -54.44 38.51 -27.14
N TYR A 146 -54.21 37.21 -27.00
CA TYR A 146 -54.20 36.25 -28.09
C TYR A 146 -55.41 35.30 -28.00
N THR A 147 -56.09 35.09 -29.11
CA THR A 147 -57.16 34.09 -29.24
C THR A 147 -56.87 33.21 -30.47
N PRO A 148 -56.60 31.90 -30.30
CA PRO A 148 -56.41 30.99 -31.42
C PRO A 148 -57.62 30.97 -32.36
N ASN A 149 -57.39 30.72 -33.66
CA ASN A 149 -58.48 30.39 -34.58
C ASN A 149 -59.21 29.14 -34.09
N PRO A 150 -60.54 29.04 -34.24
CA PRO A 150 -61.27 27.84 -33.82
C PRO A 150 -60.72 26.58 -34.51
N GLY A 151 -60.41 25.53 -33.74
CA GLY A 151 -59.82 24.29 -34.27
C GLY A 151 -58.29 24.28 -34.41
N PHE A 152 -57.59 25.37 -34.12
CA PHE A 152 -56.13 25.45 -34.31
C PHE A 152 -55.36 24.84 -33.14
N ILE A 153 -54.46 23.90 -33.46
CA ILE A 153 -53.50 23.27 -32.55
C ILE A 153 -52.13 23.37 -33.21
N GLY A 154 -51.10 23.69 -32.43
CA GLY A 154 -49.72 23.85 -32.89
C GLY A 154 -49.13 25.23 -32.56
N GLY A 155 -47.94 25.49 -33.10
CA GLY A 155 -47.20 26.73 -32.87
C GLY A 155 -47.74 27.92 -33.66
N ASP A 156 -47.91 29.05 -32.99
CA ASP A 156 -48.10 30.38 -33.56
C ASP A 156 -47.07 31.35 -32.95
N GLY A 157 -46.98 32.57 -33.46
CA GLY A 157 -46.05 33.53 -32.89
C GLY A 157 -46.07 34.88 -33.57
N PHE A 158 -45.45 35.85 -32.91
CA PHE A 158 -45.27 37.20 -33.42
C PHE A 158 -43.96 37.78 -32.88
N THR A 159 -43.62 38.98 -33.32
CA THR A 159 -42.46 39.75 -32.81
C THR A 159 -42.94 41.10 -32.34
N TYR A 160 -42.28 41.65 -31.33
CA TYR A 160 -42.54 43.01 -30.83
C TYR A 160 -41.23 43.77 -30.65
N VAL A 161 -41.33 45.10 -30.68
CA VAL A 161 -40.21 46.02 -30.47
C VAL A 161 -40.51 46.88 -29.25
N ILE A 162 -39.57 46.91 -28.31
CA ILE A 162 -39.59 47.75 -27.11
C ILE A 162 -38.70 48.99 -27.30
N ASP A 163 -39.06 50.06 -26.61
CA ASP A 163 -38.35 51.34 -26.56
C ASP A 163 -38.19 51.78 -25.09
N ASP A 164 -37.00 52.29 -24.76
CA ASP A 164 -36.61 52.78 -23.43
C ASP A 164 -37.09 54.22 -23.15
N GLY A 165 -37.68 54.91 -24.13
CA GLY A 165 -38.06 56.31 -24.04
C GLY A 165 -36.91 57.30 -24.26
N ASN A 166 -35.68 56.82 -24.42
CA ASN A 166 -34.45 57.59 -24.69
C ASN A 166 -33.94 57.40 -26.14
N GLY A 167 -34.64 56.59 -26.93
CA GLY A 167 -34.42 56.42 -28.36
C GLY A 167 -33.65 55.14 -28.72
N ASN A 168 -33.44 54.25 -27.76
CA ASN A 168 -32.93 52.91 -28.04
C ASN A 168 -34.07 51.90 -28.07
N THR A 169 -33.96 50.93 -28.98
CA THR A 169 -35.01 49.93 -29.20
C THR A 169 -34.43 48.53 -29.32
N SER A 170 -35.20 47.53 -28.92
CA SER A 170 -34.83 46.12 -29.02
C SER A 170 -36.03 45.27 -29.45
N GLN A 171 -35.77 44.11 -30.06
CA GLN A 171 -36.82 43.27 -30.64
C GLN A 171 -36.74 41.84 -30.08
N ALA A 172 -37.89 41.32 -29.66
CA ALA A 172 -38.06 39.94 -29.24
C ALA A 172 -39.14 39.23 -30.07
N SER A 173 -39.11 37.90 -29.99
CA SER A 173 -40.11 37.01 -30.56
C SER A 173 -40.93 36.35 -29.45
N VAL A 174 -42.20 36.16 -29.73
CA VAL A 174 -43.14 35.43 -28.89
C VAL A 174 -43.53 34.15 -29.62
N THR A 175 -43.28 33.02 -28.98
CA THR A 175 -43.74 31.71 -29.44
C THR A 175 -44.94 31.29 -28.60
N ILE A 176 -46.02 30.88 -29.26
CA ILE A 176 -47.25 30.45 -28.62
C ILE A 176 -47.53 29.01 -29.03
N SER A 177 -47.54 28.08 -28.08
CA SER A 177 -48.00 26.71 -28.34
C SER A 177 -49.48 26.59 -27.99
N VAL A 178 -50.31 26.24 -28.97
CA VAL A 178 -51.74 25.98 -28.75
C VAL A 178 -51.96 24.48 -28.59
N GLY A 179 -52.18 24.05 -27.35
CA GLY A 179 -52.41 22.66 -26.97
C GLY A 179 -53.90 22.29 -26.89
N ASN A 180 -54.18 21.00 -26.71
CA ASN A 180 -55.53 20.51 -26.51
C ASN A 180 -55.95 20.76 -25.05
N GLY A 181 -57.08 21.43 -24.83
CA GLY A 181 -57.38 21.95 -23.50
C GLY A 181 -57.86 20.94 -22.46
N SER A 182 -57.24 20.97 -21.28
CA SER A 182 -57.90 20.65 -20.00
C SER A 182 -57.35 21.50 -18.85
N GLY A 183 -58.26 22.08 -18.06
CA GLY A 183 -57.99 23.06 -17.01
C GLY A 183 -57.41 22.48 -15.71
N GLY A 184 -56.94 23.39 -14.86
CA GLY A 184 -56.13 23.12 -13.67
C GLY A 184 -56.77 22.31 -12.53
N GLY A 185 -55.86 21.75 -11.74
CA GLY A 185 -56.04 20.92 -10.53
C GLY A 185 -55.78 19.45 -10.82
N SER A 186 -54.72 18.87 -10.23
CA SER A 186 -54.30 17.46 -10.32
C SER A 186 -54.72 16.81 -11.64
N GLY A 187 -54.07 17.27 -12.71
CA GLY A 187 -54.54 17.10 -14.08
C GLY A 187 -53.66 16.14 -14.85
N SER A 188 -54.28 15.34 -15.71
CA SER A 188 -53.50 14.55 -16.67
C SER A 188 -52.99 15.45 -17.79
N ILE A 189 -51.67 15.60 -17.89
CA ILE A 189 -50.97 16.27 -18.99
C ILE A 189 -50.69 15.20 -20.05
N ASN A 190 -51.05 15.45 -21.30
CA ASN A 190 -50.85 14.50 -22.38
C ASN A 190 -50.16 15.20 -23.55
N GLY A 191 -49.05 14.62 -24.00
CA GLY A 191 -48.35 14.96 -25.23
C GLY A 191 -49.09 14.45 -26.46
N THR A 192 -48.36 14.35 -27.55
CA THR A 192 -48.85 14.12 -28.90
C THR A 192 -48.20 12.89 -29.52
N SER A 193 -47.74 12.94 -30.75
CA SER A 193 -46.99 11.85 -31.37
C SER A 193 -45.69 12.35 -31.99
N GLY A 194 -45.24 13.54 -31.57
CA GLY A 194 -43.96 14.10 -31.91
C GLY A 194 -43.39 14.79 -30.67
N ASP A 195 -42.12 15.19 -30.76
CA ASP A 195 -41.32 15.69 -29.64
C ASP A 195 -42.01 16.84 -28.88
N ASP A 196 -42.40 16.58 -27.64
CA ASP A 196 -43.11 17.49 -26.77
C ASP A 196 -42.24 17.98 -25.61
N THR A 197 -42.54 19.18 -25.09
CA THR A 197 -41.99 19.68 -23.83
C THR A 197 -43.14 19.89 -22.85
N LEU A 198 -43.19 19.05 -21.82
CA LEU A 198 -44.30 18.95 -20.89
C LEU A 198 -43.87 19.42 -19.50
N SER A 199 -44.62 20.33 -18.90
CA SER A 199 -44.35 20.83 -17.55
C SER A 199 -45.57 20.63 -16.65
N GLY A 200 -45.37 19.96 -15.53
CA GLY A 200 -46.30 19.90 -14.41
C GLY A 200 -46.23 21.13 -13.52
N THR A 201 -46.99 21.07 -12.44
CA THR A 201 -47.14 22.07 -11.40
C THR A 201 -46.39 21.63 -10.13
N ASN A 202 -46.70 22.22 -8.97
CA ASN A 202 -46.20 21.73 -7.69
C ASN A 202 -47.25 20.87 -6.95
N ASP A 203 -48.34 20.48 -7.65
CA ASP A 203 -49.39 19.59 -7.19
C ASP A 203 -49.21 18.20 -7.84
N ASP A 204 -49.91 17.17 -7.34
CA ASP A 204 -49.83 15.80 -7.89
C ASP A 204 -50.30 15.73 -9.35
N ASP A 205 -49.38 15.49 -10.29
CA ASP A 205 -49.64 15.47 -11.72
C ASP A 205 -49.54 14.06 -12.34
N THR A 206 -50.19 13.87 -13.50
CA THR A 206 -50.08 12.63 -14.29
C THR A 206 -49.75 12.98 -15.73
N ILE A 207 -48.53 12.70 -16.18
CA ILE A 207 -48.00 13.16 -17.46
C ILE A 207 -47.77 11.96 -18.38
N TYR A 208 -48.29 12.02 -19.61
CA TYR A 208 -48.04 11.06 -20.68
C TYR A 208 -47.40 11.79 -21.87
N GLY A 209 -46.23 11.40 -22.34
CA GLY A 209 -45.59 11.95 -23.55
C GLY A 209 -46.18 11.38 -24.85
N TYR A 210 -46.56 10.10 -24.79
CA TYR A 210 -47.08 9.26 -25.88
C TYR A 210 -46.04 8.89 -26.94
N GLY A 211 -45.63 9.78 -27.83
CA GLY A 211 -44.64 9.41 -28.83
C GLY A 211 -43.90 10.60 -29.41
N GLY A 212 -42.67 10.37 -29.86
CA GLY A 212 -41.71 11.45 -30.08
C GLY A 212 -40.66 11.43 -28.96
N ASN A 213 -39.62 12.25 -29.08
CA ASN A 213 -38.61 12.38 -28.03
C ASN A 213 -39.00 13.53 -27.10
N ASP A 214 -39.57 13.21 -25.96
CA ASP A 214 -40.21 14.18 -25.08
C ASP A 214 -39.26 14.68 -23.98
N THR A 215 -39.46 15.91 -23.51
CA THR A 215 -38.79 16.46 -22.33
C THR A 215 -39.84 16.83 -21.29
N ILE A 216 -39.79 16.18 -20.13
CA ILE A 216 -40.83 16.26 -19.11
C ILE A 216 -40.26 16.79 -17.80
N ASN A 217 -40.84 17.87 -17.29
CA ASN A 217 -40.57 18.40 -15.95
C ASN A 217 -41.86 18.35 -15.13
N PRO A 218 -42.09 17.34 -14.27
CA PRO A 218 -43.33 17.24 -13.51
C PRO A 218 -43.46 18.30 -12.41
N GLY A 219 -42.36 18.94 -12.00
CA GLY A 219 -42.33 19.83 -10.84
C GLY A 219 -42.29 19.06 -9.52
N LEU A 220 -42.86 19.65 -8.46
CA LEU A 220 -42.99 19.01 -7.15
C LEU A 220 -44.37 18.36 -7.00
N GLY A 221 -44.53 17.44 -6.05
CA GLY A 221 -45.80 16.72 -5.85
C GLY A 221 -45.63 15.21 -5.93
N TYR A 222 -46.73 14.46 -5.84
CA TYR A 222 -46.76 13.02 -6.11
C TYR A 222 -47.13 12.77 -7.57
N ASP A 223 -46.12 12.68 -8.43
CA ASP A 223 -46.30 12.67 -9.87
C ASP A 223 -46.21 11.25 -10.45
N TYR A 224 -46.97 11.04 -11.53
CA TYR A 224 -46.85 9.87 -12.38
C TYR A 224 -46.48 10.32 -13.80
N VAL A 225 -45.35 9.86 -14.31
CA VAL A 225 -44.83 10.21 -15.63
C VAL A 225 -44.69 8.97 -16.50
N ASP A 226 -45.12 9.05 -17.74
CA ASP A 226 -44.94 8.01 -18.75
C ASP A 226 -44.46 8.67 -20.04
N GLY A 227 -43.19 8.47 -20.43
CA GLY A 227 -42.61 9.08 -21.64
C GLY A 227 -43.32 8.59 -22.90
N GLY A 228 -43.22 7.30 -23.17
CA GLY A 228 -43.99 6.65 -24.23
C GLY A 228 -43.08 6.02 -25.28
N GLU A 229 -43.34 6.25 -26.56
CA GLU A 229 -42.47 5.81 -27.66
C GLU A 229 -41.48 6.91 -28.05
N GLY A 230 -40.22 6.75 -27.70
CA GLY A 230 -39.19 7.72 -28.07
C GLY A 230 -37.93 7.55 -27.26
N GLU A 231 -37.07 8.56 -27.30
CA GLU A 231 -35.99 8.78 -26.34
C GLU A 231 -36.39 9.95 -25.44
N ASP A 232 -36.97 9.64 -24.29
CA ASP A 232 -37.63 10.61 -23.42
C ASP A 232 -36.73 11.05 -22.27
N THR A 233 -36.76 12.35 -21.95
CA THR A 233 -35.96 12.98 -20.89
C THR A 233 -36.84 13.45 -19.75
N LEU A 234 -36.55 13.00 -18.52
CA LEU A 234 -37.20 13.48 -17.29
C LEU A 234 -36.28 14.44 -16.53
N VAL A 235 -36.76 15.64 -16.28
CA VAL A 235 -36.06 16.68 -15.52
C VAL A 235 -36.55 16.67 -14.07
N ILE A 236 -35.62 16.54 -13.12
CA ILE A 236 -35.86 16.47 -11.69
C ILE A 236 -34.99 17.54 -11.01
N ASP A 237 -35.62 18.53 -10.40
CA ASP A 237 -34.93 19.59 -9.65
C ASP A 237 -35.38 19.60 -8.19
N TYR A 238 -34.54 19.04 -7.31
CA TYR A 238 -34.75 19.00 -5.87
C TYR A 238 -33.85 19.97 -5.10
N SER A 239 -33.21 20.93 -5.78
CA SER A 239 -32.33 21.94 -5.18
C SER A 239 -32.97 22.77 -4.06
N SER A 240 -34.31 22.88 -4.06
CA SER A 240 -35.08 23.59 -3.02
C SER A 240 -35.52 22.72 -1.84
N LEU A 241 -35.24 21.41 -1.86
CA LEU A 241 -35.60 20.45 -0.80
C LEU A 241 -34.41 20.22 0.15
N ASN A 242 -34.67 19.54 1.27
CA ASN A 242 -33.65 19.29 2.30
C ASN A 242 -33.07 17.86 2.25
N TYR A 243 -33.70 16.96 1.52
CA TYR A 243 -33.30 15.57 1.44
C TYR A 243 -33.81 14.98 0.14
N MET A 244 -32.94 14.28 -0.58
CA MET A 244 -33.32 13.43 -1.70
C MET A 244 -32.93 11.97 -1.43
N SER A 245 -33.77 11.08 -1.92
CA SER A 245 -33.51 9.66 -2.03
C SER A 245 -34.05 9.18 -3.36
N SER A 246 -33.25 8.43 -4.08
CA SER A 246 -33.65 7.79 -5.32
C SER A 246 -33.42 6.28 -5.24
N PHE A 247 -34.13 5.52 -6.06
CA PHE A 247 -33.86 4.10 -6.27
C PHE A 247 -33.56 3.86 -7.76
N PRO A 248 -32.72 2.87 -8.07
CA PRO A 248 -32.24 2.64 -9.43
C PRO A 248 -33.38 2.39 -10.43
N SER A 249 -33.18 2.85 -11.66
CA SER A 249 -34.08 2.56 -12.77
C SER A 249 -34.03 1.07 -13.12
N TYR A 250 -35.19 0.48 -13.42
CA TYR A 250 -35.28 -0.87 -13.97
C TYR A 250 -35.15 -0.82 -15.49
N SER A 251 -34.82 -1.96 -16.13
CA SER A 251 -34.52 -2.11 -17.57
C SER A 251 -35.59 -1.64 -18.58
N ASN A 252 -36.72 -1.09 -18.13
CA ASN A 252 -37.81 -0.56 -18.95
C ASN A 252 -37.99 0.96 -18.75
N GLY A 253 -36.93 1.69 -18.38
CA GLY A 253 -36.99 3.14 -18.17
C GLY A 253 -37.96 3.54 -17.06
N SER A 254 -38.11 2.69 -16.03
CA SER A 254 -39.03 2.93 -14.92
C SER A 254 -38.31 3.03 -13.59
N GLY A 255 -38.77 3.94 -12.75
CA GLY A 255 -38.12 4.23 -11.48
C GLY A 255 -38.92 5.19 -10.62
N TYR A 256 -38.33 5.62 -9.50
CA TYR A 256 -38.89 6.70 -8.72
C TYR A 256 -37.80 7.56 -8.06
N TYR A 257 -38.08 8.86 -7.97
CA TYR A 257 -37.33 9.82 -7.16
C TYR A 257 -38.22 10.35 -6.05
N SER A 258 -37.68 10.55 -4.85
CA SER A 258 -38.41 11.19 -3.77
C SER A 258 -37.55 12.17 -3.00
N GLY A 259 -38.12 13.33 -2.73
CA GLY A 259 -37.50 14.38 -1.94
C GLY A 259 -38.43 14.87 -0.83
N TYR A 260 -37.83 15.31 0.28
CA TYR A 260 -38.54 15.89 1.42
C TYR A 260 -37.85 17.18 1.87
N GLY A 261 -38.64 18.21 2.17
CA GLY A 261 -38.12 19.50 2.62
C GLY A 261 -39.10 20.27 3.50
N ALA A 262 -38.67 21.44 3.98
CA ALA A 262 -39.52 22.34 4.78
C ALA A 262 -40.77 22.81 4.01
N ASN A 263 -40.75 22.72 2.68
CA ASN A 263 -41.80 23.17 1.78
C ASN A 263 -42.72 22.05 1.25
N GLY A 264 -42.52 20.79 1.66
CA GLY A 264 -43.34 19.66 1.20
C GLY A 264 -42.55 18.39 0.89
N SER A 265 -43.25 17.40 0.36
CA SER A 265 -42.70 16.13 -0.14
C SER A 265 -42.96 16.07 -1.65
N SER A 266 -41.99 15.62 -2.42
CA SER A 266 -42.17 15.23 -3.82
C SER A 266 -41.83 13.75 -3.99
N THR A 267 -42.56 13.08 -4.88
CA THR A 267 -42.28 11.72 -5.32
C THR A 267 -42.69 11.62 -6.79
N ILE A 268 -41.73 11.39 -7.67
CA ILE A 268 -41.98 11.20 -9.10
C ILE A 268 -41.88 9.71 -9.38
N ASN A 269 -42.97 9.06 -9.80
CA ASN A 269 -42.95 7.71 -10.35
C ASN A 269 -42.93 7.82 -11.87
N PHE A 270 -41.97 7.21 -12.54
CA PHE A 270 -41.86 7.30 -13.98
C PHE A 270 -41.74 5.95 -14.68
N SER A 271 -42.13 5.90 -15.95
CA SER A 271 -41.97 4.78 -16.87
C SER A 271 -41.65 5.25 -18.28
N ASN A 272 -40.99 4.39 -19.07
CA ASN A 272 -40.59 4.70 -20.45
C ASN A 272 -39.82 6.03 -20.52
N ILE A 273 -38.82 6.19 -19.66
CA ILE A 273 -37.87 7.30 -19.67
C ILE A 273 -36.47 6.73 -19.90
N GLU A 274 -35.80 7.23 -20.92
CA GLU A 274 -34.46 6.80 -21.32
C GLU A 274 -33.36 7.70 -20.77
N ARG A 275 -33.68 8.95 -20.41
CA ARG A 275 -32.71 9.93 -19.89
C ARG A 275 -33.22 10.66 -18.66
N LEU A 276 -32.36 10.82 -17.68
CA LEU A 276 -32.61 11.59 -16.46
C LEU A 276 -31.72 12.84 -16.44
N GLN A 277 -32.32 13.97 -16.09
CA GLN A 277 -31.61 15.20 -15.75
C GLN A 277 -31.94 15.56 -14.30
N VAL A 278 -30.99 15.33 -13.38
CA VAL A 278 -31.23 15.41 -11.93
C VAL A 278 -30.34 16.47 -11.31
N THR A 279 -30.95 17.35 -10.50
CA THR A 279 -30.25 18.25 -9.58
C THR A 279 -30.63 17.91 -8.14
N GLY A 280 -29.63 17.54 -7.34
CA GLY A 280 -29.77 17.22 -5.93
C GLY A 280 -30.00 18.44 -5.06
N THR A 281 -29.97 18.20 -3.76
CA THR A 281 -30.24 19.15 -2.69
C THR A 281 -28.96 19.85 -2.24
N ALA A 282 -29.04 20.62 -1.15
CA ALA A 282 -27.88 21.21 -0.48
C ALA A 282 -27.32 20.32 0.66
N ASN A 283 -27.76 19.06 0.76
CA ASN A 283 -27.29 18.09 1.74
C ASN A 283 -26.90 16.78 1.03
N SER A 284 -26.22 15.88 1.75
CA SER A 284 -25.85 14.56 1.26
C SER A 284 -27.00 13.77 0.64
N ASP A 285 -26.85 13.45 -0.64
CA ASP A 285 -27.84 12.79 -1.47
C ASP A 285 -27.38 11.45 -2.03
N PHE A 286 -28.34 10.61 -2.40
CA PHE A 286 -28.12 9.39 -3.18
C PHE A 286 -28.81 9.52 -4.54
N ILE A 287 -28.04 9.53 -5.62
CA ILE A 287 -28.50 9.75 -6.99
C ILE A 287 -28.20 8.51 -7.83
N TYR A 288 -29.23 7.91 -8.44
CA TYR A 288 -29.10 6.78 -9.36
C TYR A 288 -29.63 7.12 -10.74
N GLY A 289 -28.76 7.11 -11.73
CA GLY A 289 -29.10 7.22 -13.14
C GLY A 289 -29.87 6.00 -13.68
N SER A 290 -30.15 6.09 -14.97
CA SER A 290 -30.87 5.15 -15.78
C SER A 290 -29.92 4.23 -16.57
N SER A 291 -30.40 3.64 -17.67
CA SER A 291 -29.54 2.90 -18.61
C SER A 291 -29.17 3.71 -19.85
N GLY A 292 -29.68 4.94 -19.98
CA GLY A 292 -29.33 5.86 -21.05
C GLY A 292 -28.42 6.99 -20.57
N ASN A 293 -28.15 7.96 -21.44
CA ASN A 293 -27.16 9.00 -21.17
C ASN A 293 -27.73 10.11 -20.27
N ASP A 294 -27.38 10.10 -18.99
CA ASP A 294 -27.96 11.00 -17.99
C ASP A 294 -27.14 12.26 -17.72
N VAL A 295 -27.74 13.23 -17.03
CA VAL A 295 -27.07 14.42 -16.49
C VAL A 295 -27.40 14.50 -14.99
N LEU A 296 -26.42 14.26 -14.13
CA LEU A 296 -26.59 14.10 -12.69
C LEU A 296 -25.72 15.13 -11.94
N ASN A 297 -26.35 15.97 -11.12
CA ASN A 297 -25.66 16.95 -10.28
C ASN A 297 -26.01 16.71 -8.80
N GLY A 298 -25.01 16.44 -7.96
CA GLY A 298 -25.14 16.22 -6.51
C GLY A 298 -25.63 17.46 -5.76
N GLY A 299 -25.05 18.62 -6.09
CA GLY A 299 -25.38 19.89 -5.47
C GLY A 299 -24.35 20.25 -4.41
N ALA A 300 -24.78 20.38 -3.15
CA ALA A 300 -23.85 20.55 -2.04
C ALA A 300 -24.08 19.46 -1.00
N GLY A 301 -23.05 19.10 -0.24
CA GLY A 301 -23.12 17.96 0.68
C GLY A 301 -22.18 16.86 0.23
N ASN A 302 -22.15 15.75 0.98
CA ASN A 302 -21.35 14.60 0.59
C ASN A 302 -22.26 13.60 -0.12
N ASP A 303 -22.20 13.57 -1.44
CA ASP A 303 -23.16 12.88 -2.29
C ASP A 303 -22.66 11.51 -2.74
N VAL A 304 -23.58 10.60 -3.06
CA VAL A 304 -23.27 9.30 -3.67
C VAL A 304 -24.04 9.20 -4.97
N ILE A 305 -23.31 9.20 -6.08
CA ILE A 305 -23.88 9.20 -7.42
C ILE A 305 -23.54 7.87 -8.11
N SER A 306 -24.50 7.32 -8.85
CA SER A 306 -24.31 6.19 -9.76
C SER A 306 -24.90 6.60 -11.10
N GLY A 307 -24.09 6.60 -12.16
CA GLY A 307 -24.56 6.94 -13.51
C GLY A 307 -25.50 5.88 -14.09
N GLY A 308 -25.36 4.62 -13.66
CA GLY A 308 -26.03 3.50 -14.30
C GLY A 308 -25.37 3.13 -15.62
N GLY A 309 -26.15 2.79 -16.63
CA GLY A 309 -25.63 2.51 -17.98
C GLY A 309 -25.74 3.74 -18.86
N GLY A 310 -24.90 3.88 -19.89
CA GLY A 310 -24.93 5.04 -20.78
C GLY A 310 -23.60 5.80 -20.79
N ALA A 311 -23.62 6.99 -21.38
CA ALA A 311 -22.56 7.98 -21.38
C ALA A 311 -23.06 9.25 -20.66
N ASP A 312 -22.78 9.34 -19.37
CA ASP A 312 -23.42 10.28 -18.45
C ASP A 312 -22.58 11.53 -18.19
N GLU A 313 -23.21 12.64 -17.84
CA GLU A 313 -22.55 13.83 -17.32
C GLU A 313 -22.81 13.92 -15.81
N ILE A 314 -21.78 13.73 -15.00
CA ILE A 314 -21.87 13.67 -13.54
C ILE A 314 -21.07 14.83 -12.93
N ASP A 315 -21.69 15.53 -11.98
CA ASP A 315 -21.10 16.61 -11.20
C ASP A 315 -21.39 16.35 -9.71
N GLY A 316 -20.38 16.01 -8.91
CA GLY A 316 -20.60 15.82 -7.46
C GLY A 316 -21.01 17.12 -6.76
N GLY A 317 -20.38 18.23 -7.15
CA GLY A 317 -20.68 19.56 -6.61
C GLY A 317 -19.76 19.94 -5.44
N ASP A 318 -20.33 20.56 -4.42
CA ASP A 318 -19.59 21.04 -3.24
C ASP A 318 -19.62 19.98 -2.11
N GLY A 319 -18.53 19.26 -1.86
CA GLY A 319 -18.43 18.39 -0.68
C GLY A 319 -17.37 17.30 -0.81
N GLU A 320 -17.62 16.14 -0.19
CA GLU A 320 -16.86 14.91 -0.47
C GLU A 320 -17.80 13.89 -1.13
N ASP A 321 -17.67 13.74 -2.45
CA ASP A 321 -18.64 13.06 -3.31
C ASP A 321 -18.12 11.74 -3.89
N ALA A 322 -19.03 10.77 -3.99
CA ALA A 322 -18.81 9.42 -4.47
C ALA A 322 -19.33 9.22 -5.88
N LEU A 323 -18.60 8.42 -6.64
CA LEU A 323 -19.16 7.66 -7.75
C LEU A 323 -19.16 6.17 -7.43
N ALA A 324 -20.36 5.58 -7.31
CA ALA A 324 -20.57 4.22 -6.81
C ALA A 324 -20.59 3.12 -7.89
N ASP A 325 -20.54 3.49 -9.18
CA ASP A 325 -20.48 2.54 -10.29
C ASP A 325 -19.40 2.96 -11.28
N ALA A 326 -18.16 2.98 -10.78
CA ALA A 326 -17.00 3.31 -11.58
C ALA A 326 -16.55 2.10 -12.41
N ASP A 327 -17.39 1.67 -13.35
CA ASP A 327 -17.11 0.54 -14.25
C ASP A 327 -16.39 0.99 -15.53
N PHE A 328 -15.09 0.76 -15.57
CA PHE A 328 -14.22 0.94 -16.73
C PHE A 328 -13.83 -0.40 -17.39
N SER A 329 -14.57 -1.48 -17.19
CA SER A 329 -14.24 -2.83 -17.70
C SER A 329 -14.02 -2.91 -19.21
N ASN A 330 -14.63 -2.01 -19.98
CA ASN A 330 -14.46 -1.93 -21.44
C ASN A 330 -13.26 -1.06 -21.87
N ALA A 331 -12.54 -0.46 -20.92
CA ALA A 331 -11.38 0.36 -21.23
C ALA A 331 -10.24 -0.50 -21.78
N THR A 332 -9.53 0.04 -22.77
CA THR A 332 -8.37 -0.62 -23.42
C THR A 332 -7.07 0.17 -23.27
N THR A 333 -7.14 1.26 -22.53
CA THR A 333 -6.02 2.18 -22.26
C THR A 333 -5.81 2.25 -20.76
N ASN A 334 -4.57 2.43 -20.34
CA ASN A 334 -4.17 2.57 -18.95
C ASN A 334 -4.98 3.66 -18.24
N LEU A 335 -5.57 3.29 -17.11
CA LEU A 335 -6.20 4.17 -16.14
C LEU A 335 -5.18 4.54 -15.08
N THR A 336 -5.17 5.81 -14.67
CA THR A 336 -4.41 6.23 -13.49
C THR A 336 -5.36 6.96 -12.55
N PHE A 337 -5.56 6.39 -11.37
CA PHE A 337 -6.38 6.95 -10.30
C PHE A 337 -5.53 7.31 -9.10
N THR A 338 -5.74 8.50 -8.51
CA THR A 338 -5.08 8.91 -7.27
C THR A 338 -6.03 9.72 -6.40
N ASP A 339 -6.40 9.19 -5.24
CA ASP A 339 -7.16 9.88 -4.21
C ASP A 339 -6.25 10.89 -3.50
N ALA A 340 -6.38 12.17 -3.88
CA ALA A 340 -5.79 13.28 -3.15
C ALA A 340 -6.82 13.89 -2.21
N SER A 341 -6.40 14.12 -0.96
CA SER A 341 -7.23 14.42 0.21
C SER A 341 -8.14 15.67 0.17
N SER A 342 -8.27 16.35 -0.98
CA SER A 342 -9.13 17.53 -1.19
C SER A 342 -9.23 17.95 -2.66
N ALA A 343 -8.84 17.09 -3.61
CA ALA A 343 -8.86 17.45 -5.03
C ALA A 343 -10.00 16.71 -5.71
N THR A 344 -10.96 17.48 -6.20
CA THR A 344 -11.91 17.03 -7.20
C THR A 344 -11.14 16.58 -8.44
N PHE A 345 -11.54 15.45 -9.05
CA PHE A 345 -10.97 15.04 -10.33
C PHE A 345 -12.04 15.03 -11.43
N ASP A 346 -11.63 15.51 -12.60
CA ASP A 346 -12.39 15.36 -13.83
C ASP A 346 -11.96 14.06 -14.49
N VAL A 347 -12.84 13.06 -14.53
CA VAL A 347 -12.60 11.79 -15.23
C VAL A 347 -13.54 11.67 -16.42
N THR A 348 -13.03 11.13 -17.51
CA THR A 348 -13.83 10.70 -18.65
C THR A 348 -13.68 9.19 -18.79
N PHE A 349 -14.77 8.47 -18.61
CA PHE A 349 -14.87 7.04 -18.76
C PHE A 349 -14.90 6.65 -20.24
N THR A 350 -14.50 5.42 -20.56
CA THR A 350 -14.45 4.94 -21.95
C THR A 350 -15.82 4.70 -22.58
N ASN A 351 -16.88 4.60 -21.77
CA ASN A 351 -18.28 4.63 -22.25
C ASN A 351 -18.71 6.04 -22.70
N GLY A 352 -17.91 7.08 -22.43
CA GLY A 352 -18.23 8.47 -22.72
C GLY A 352 -18.75 9.26 -21.50
N THR A 353 -18.95 8.60 -20.35
CA THR A 353 -19.33 9.29 -19.11
C THR A 353 -18.24 10.29 -18.72
N THR A 354 -18.62 11.49 -18.32
CA THR A 354 -17.72 12.50 -17.75
C THR A 354 -18.17 12.77 -16.33
N ALA A 355 -17.30 12.55 -15.35
CA ALA A 355 -17.57 12.93 -13.96
C ALA A 355 -16.57 13.99 -13.52
N LYS A 356 -17.06 15.06 -12.90
CA LYS A 356 -16.26 16.12 -12.27
C LYS A 356 -16.71 16.30 -10.83
N ASN A 357 -15.88 16.95 -10.03
CA ASN A 357 -16.18 17.17 -8.63
C ASN A 357 -16.47 15.87 -7.86
N ILE A 358 -15.71 14.80 -8.14
CA ILE A 358 -15.78 13.54 -7.40
C ILE A 358 -14.48 13.39 -6.59
N GLU A 359 -14.60 12.99 -5.33
CA GLU A 359 -13.49 12.71 -4.42
C GLU A 359 -13.20 11.22 -4.27
N PHE A 360 -14.17 10.35 -4.56
CA PHE A 360 -13.99 8.90 -4.39
C PHE A 360 -14.80 8.01 -5.36
N LEU A 361 -14.25 6.82 -5.61
CA LEU A 361 -14.88 5.76 -6.40
C LEU A 361 -15.18 4.58 -5.46
N ASP A 362 -16.43 4.12 -5.41
CA ASP A 362 -16.83 2.90 -4.71
C ASP A 362 -17.07 1.80 -5.75
N GLY A 363 -16.50 0.60 -5.54
CA GLY A 363 -16.58 -0.52 -6.47
C GLY A 363 -15.84 -0.32 -7.80
N LEU A 364 -14.59 0.15 -7.77
CA LEU A 364 -13.80 0.40 -8.98
C LEU A 364 -13.55 -0.89 -9.78
N ILE A 365 -13.98 -0.90 -11.04
CA ILE A 365 -13.65 -1.95 -12.01
C ILE A 365 -12.85 -1.31 -13.15
N THR A 366 -11.68 -1.85 -13.49
CA THR A 366 -10.86 -1.35 -14.59
C THR A 366 -10.75 -2.34 -15.75
N GLY A 367 -10.03 -1.94 -16.80
CA GLY A 367 -10.18 -2.48 -18.15
C GLY A 367 -9.15 -3.54 -18.50
N SER A 368 -8.56 -3.41 -19.70
CA SER A 368 -7.48 -4.28 -20.20
C SER A 368 -6.12 -3.56 -20.30
N GLY A 369 -6.02 -2.37 -19.71
CA GLY A 369 -4.81 -1.56 -19.70
C GLY A 369 -3.94 -1.86 -18.48
N ASP A 370 -2.67 -1.45 -18.50
CA ASP A 370 -1.83 -1.52 -17.29
C ASP A 370 -2.20 -0.34 -16.37
N ASP A 371 -3.05 -0.59 -15.39
CA ASP A 371 -3.73 0.42 -14.58
C ASP A 371 -2.93 0.76 -13.31
N THR A 372 -3.03 1.99 -12.82
CA THR A 372 -2.36 2.45 -11.59
C THR A 372 -3.36 3.11 -10.65
N ILE A 373 -3.65 2.46 -9.53
CA ILE A 373 -4.68 2.85 -8.57
C ILE A 373 -4.03 3.20 -7.24
N ASN A 374 -4.19 4.45 -6.79
CA ASN A 374 -3.58 4.92 -5.54
C ASN A 374 -4.63 5.57 -4.61
N TYR A 375 -5.06 4.81 -3.61
CA TYR A 375 -5.86 5.27 -2.49
C TYR A 375 -4.95 5.58 -1.29
N SER A 376 -5.12 6.77 -0.70
CA SER A 376 -4.29 7.25 0.42
C SER A 376 -5.05 7.39 1.74
N ARG A 377 -6.39 7.42 1.70
CA ARG A 377 -7.25 7.61 2.88
C ARG A 377 -7.61 6.28 3.54
N GLN A 378 -8.03 6.34 4.81
CA GLN A 378 -8.50 5.18 5.55
C GLN A 378 -9.95 4.82 5.19
N ARG A 379 -10.16 4.08 4.10
CA ARG A 379 -11.48 3.69 3.58
C ARG A 379 -11.49 2.22 3.17
N ASN A 380 -12.68 1.63 3.16
CA ASN A 380 -12.86 0.27 2.69
C ASN A 380 -13.06 0.32 1.18
N ASN A 381 -12.10 -0.16 0.39
CA ASN A 381 -12.20 -0.14 -1.06
C ASN A 381 -12.52 -1.54 -1.61
N ILE A 382 -13.33 -1.58 -2.67
CA ILE A 382 -13.52 -2.78 -3.50
C ILE A 382 -12.93 -2.45 -4.86
N ILE A 383 -11.87 -3.15 -5.26
CA ILE A 383 -11.09 -2.88 -6.46
C ILE A 383 -10.98 -4.15 -7.30
N ASN A 384 -11.25 -4.07 -8.60
CA ASN A 384 -11.07 -5.16 -9.56
C ASN A 384 -10.42 -4.62 -10.83
N THR A 385 -9.15 -4.90 -11.08
CA THR A 385 -8.41 -4.23 -12.16
C THR A 385 -8.50 -4.89 -13.54
N GLY A 386 -9.20 -6.03 -13.64
CA GLY A 386 -9.53 -6.61 -14.94
C GLY A 386 -8.34 -7.36 -15.54
N ALA A 387 -7.79 -6.87 -16.65
CA ALA A 387 -6.62 -7.47 -17.30
C ALA A 387 -5.54 -6.41 -17.52
N GLY A 388 -4.27 -6.80 -17.54
CA GLY A 388 -3.16 -5.84 -17.58
C GLY A 388 -2.18 -6.13 -16.46
N ASN A 389 -1.04 -5.45 -16.43
CA ASN A 389 -0.14 -5.52 -15.28
C ASN A 389 -0.39 -4.33 -14.38
N ASP A 390 -1.21 -4.51 -13.35
CA ASP A 390 -1.77 -3.43 -12.58
C ASP A 390 -0.95 -3.10 -11.33
N LEU A 391 -0.98 -1.83 -10.91
CA LEU A 391 -0.34 -1.35 -9.70
C LEU A 391 -1.39 -0.76 -8.75
N ILE A 392 -1.61 -1.39 -7.61
CA ILE A 392 -2.62 -1.01 -6.64
C ILE A 392 -1.96 -0.60 -5.32
N SER A 393 -2.27 0.58 -4.81
CA SER A 393 -1.99 1.02 -3.44
C SER A 393 -3.32 1.33 -2.78
N ALA A 394 -3.85 0.44 -1.94
CA ALA A 394 -5.20 0.60 -1.37
C ALA A 394 -5.26 1.50 -0.13
N GLY A 395 -4.10 1.87 0.43
CA GLY A 395 -4.02 2.72 1.62
C GLY A 395 -4.41 1.97 2.89
N LEU A 396 -5.09 2.66 3.80
CA LEU A 396 -5.60 2.09 5.04
C LEU A 396 -7.10 1.76 4.91
N GLY A 397 -7.62 0.86 5.75
CA GLY A 397 -9.03 0.47 5.74
C GLY A 397 -9.21 -1.02 5.48
N ASN A 398 -10.46 -1.48 5.30
CA ASN A 398 -10.75 -2.88 4.99
C ASN A 398 -10.99 -3.06 3.49
N ASP A 399 -9.93 -3.40 2.77
CA ASP A 399 -9.93 -3.47 1.32
C ASP A 399 -10.14 -4.90 0.81
N ASN A 400 -10.81 -5.00 -0.33
CA ASN A 400 -10.99 -6.23 -1.08
C ASN A 400 -10.53 -6.00 -2.53
N ILE A 401 -9.42 -6.64 -2.91
CA ILE A 401 -8.69 -6.33 -4.14
C ILE A 401 -8.59 -7.57 -5.00
N ASN A 402 -8.86 -7.42 -6.29
CA ASN A 402 -8.62 -8.43 -7.31
C ASN A 402 -7.78 -7.82 -8.44
N GLY A 403 -6.54 -8.29 -8.64
CA GLY A 403 -5.69 -7.84 -9.75
C GLY A 403 -6.22 -8.32 -11.11
N GLY A 404 -6.64 -9.58 -11.16
CA GLY A 404 -7.30 -10.13 -12.34
C GLY A 404 -6.31 -10.89 -13.22
N GLU A 405 -6.22 -10.57 -14.51
CA GLU A 405 -5.37 -11.28 -15.46
C GLU A 405 -4.12 -10.44 -15.81
N GLY A 406 -2.95 -10.87 -15.34
CA GLY A 406 -1.67 -10.26 -15.68
C GLY A 406 -0.64 -10.49 -14.58
N GLU A 407 0.39 -9.64 -14.53
CA GLU A 407 1.36 -9.62 -13.44
C GLU A 407 1.10 -8.39 -12.57
N ASP A 408 0.31 -8.58 -11.51
CA ASP A 408 -0.24 -7.49 -10.71
C ASP A 408 0.58 -7.24 -9.45
N THR A 409 0.70 -5.96 -9.08
CA THR A 409 1.47 -5.49 -7.92
C THR A 409 0.58 -4.80 -6.90
N LEU A 410 0.58 -5.28 -5.67
CA LEU A 410 -0.09 -4.65 -4.53
C LEU A 410 0.91 -4.01 -3.57
N VAL A 411 0.74 -2.71 -3.34
CA VAL A 411 1.47 -1.90 -2.36
C VAL A 411 0.69 -1.85 -1.05
N ILE A 412 1.35 -2.29 0.02
CA ILE A 412 0.87 -2.31 1.40
C ILE A 412 1.82 -1.46 2.22
N ASP A 413 1.43 -0.21 2.47
CA ASP A 413 2.19 0.71 3.32
C ASP A 413 1.47 0.92 4.64
N TYR A 414 2.01 0.31 5.68
CA TYR A 414 1.52 0.42 7.05
C TYR A 414 2.52 1.11 7.98
N SER A 415 3.48 1.85 7.41
CA SER A 415 4.51 2.59 8.15
C SER A 415 3.98 3.62 9.15
N SER A 416 2.73 4.08 8.97
CA SER A 416 2.06 5.00 9.89
C SER A 416 1.28 4.32 11.03
N LEU A 417 1.22 2.98 11.07
CA LEU A 417 0.50 2.18 12.07
C LEU A 417 1.43 1.75 13.22
N ASP A 418 0.85 1.20 14.28
CA ASP A 418 1.61 0.75 15.47
C ASP A 418 1.96 -0.74 15.43
N TYR A 419 1.26 -1.57 14.66
CA TYR A 419 1.52 -3.01 14.63
C TYR A 419 1.00 -3.65 13.34
N ILE A 420 1.76 -4.57 12.75
CA ILE A 420 1.32 -5.39 11.62
C ILE A 420 1.44 -6.86 11.96
N SER A 421 0.39 -7.60 11.57
CA SER A 421 0.36 -9.05 11.58
C SER A 421 -0.25 -9.48 10.24
N GLY A 422 0.55 -9.99 9.32
CA GLY A 422 0.05 -10.40 8.01
C GLY A 422 0.90 -11.51 7.42
N ALA A 423 0.43 -12.76 7.46
CA ALA A 423 1.12 -13.85 6.80
C ALA A 423 0.43 -14.18 5.46
N SER A 424 1.17 -14.08 4.36
CA SER A 424 0.72 -14.63 3.07
C SER A 424 0.83 -16.16 3.12
N TYR A 425 -0.31 -16.85 3.22
CA TYR A 425 -0.40 -18.30 3.04
C TYR A 425 -1.18 -18.62 1.77
N SER A 426 -0.49 -18.88 0.67
CA SER A 426 -1.10 -19.41 -0.56
C SER A 426 -1.04 -20.94 -0.56
N TYR A 427 -2.13 -21.59 -0.15
CA TYR A 427 -2.39 -22.96 -0.59
C TYR A 427 -2.91 -22.88 -2.03
N MET A 428 -2.03 -23.16 -2.99
CA MET A 428 -2.32 -23.35 -4.42
C MET A 428 -2.54 -22.08 -5.26
N GLY A 429 -1.46 -21.31 -5.52
CA GLY A 429 -1.18 -20.76 -6.85
C GLY A 429 -2.15 -19.74 -7.47
N LEU A 430 -2.88 -18.95 -6.67
CA LEU A 430 -3.82 -17.92 -7.18
C LEU A 430 -3.52 -16.50 -6.67
N GLY A 431 -2.28 -16.19 -6.29
CA GLY A 431 -1.90 -14.82 -5.88
C GLY A 431 -2.79 -14.22 -4.79
N ALA A 432 -3.27 -15.04 -3.85
CA ALA A 432 -4.24 -14.64 -2.85
C ALA A 432 -3.65 -14.60 -1.44
N GLY A 433 -4.10 -13.66 -0.64
CA GLY A 433 -3.60 -13.47 0.71
C GLY A 433 -4.38 -12.48 1.54
N TYR A 434 -3.86 -12.23 2.73
CA TYR A 434 -4.48 -11.36 3.72
C TYR A 434 -3.43 -10.64 4.57
N TYR A 435 -3.54 -9.31 4.64
CA TYR A 435 -2.78 -8.48 5.56
C TYR A 435 -3.68 -7.81 6.58
N PHE A 436 -3.15 -7.62 7.78
CA PHE A 436 -3.85 -6.90 8.84
C PHE A 436 -2.88 -5.99 9.61
N GLY A 437 -3.26 -4.72 9.75
CA GLY A 437 -2.54 -3.70 10.51
C GLY A 437 -3.43 -3.09 11.60
N TYR A 438 -2.84 -2.79 12.75
CA TYR A 438 -3.49 -2.15 13.88
C TYR A 438 -2.72 -0.92 14.35
N GLY A 439 -3.44 0.15 14.69
CA GLY A 439 -2.87 1.37 15.25
C GLY A 439 -3.89 2.14 16.09
N ILE A 440 -3.40 2.98 17.01
CA ILE A 440 -4.22 3.82 17.91
C ILE A 440 -5.09 4.83 17.15
N ASN A 441 -4.71 5.18 15.92
CA ASN A 441 -5.41 6.11 15.05
C ASN A 441 -6.08 5.44 13.84
N GLY A 442 -6.10 4.09 13.80
CA GLY A 442 -6.72 3.36 12.69
C GLY A 442 -6.26 1.90 12.59
N SER A 443 -7.15 1.00 12.19
CA SER A 443 -6.83 -0.36 11.77
C SER A 443 -7.21 -0.56 10.31
N GLY A 444 -6.51 -1.46 9.62
CA GLY A 444 -6.81 -1.85 8.25
C GLY A 444 -6.62 -3.34 8.02
N SER A 445 -7.37 -3.89 7.07
CA SER A 445 -7.21 -5.25 6.57
C SER A 445 -7.25 -5.24 5.05
N ILE A 446 -6.42 -6.02 4.39
CA ILE A 446 -6.46 -6.16 2.94
C ILE A 446 -6.67 -7.63 2.63
N ASN A 447 -7.81 -7.95 2.01
CA ASN A 447 -8.02 -9.24 1.36
C ASN A 447 -7.70 -9.06 -0.12
N PHE A 448 -6.88 -9.94 -0.69
CA PHE A 448 -6.53 -9.85 -2.11
C PHE A 448 -6.49 -11.21 -2.79
N SER A 449 -6.70 -11.19 -4.11
CA SER A 449 -6.59 -12.34 -5.01
C SER A 449 -6.01 -11.93 -6.35
N ASN A 450 -5.40 -12.88 -7.07
CA ASN A 450 -4.74 -12.63 -8.36
C ASN A 450 -3.77 -11.46 -8.28
N ILE A 451 -2.85 -11.52 -7.31
CA ILE A 451 -1.74 -10.59 -7.15
C ILE A 451 -0.45 -11.41 -7.13
N GLU A 452 0.46 -11.11 -8.04
CA GLU A 452 1.71 -11.82 -8.24
C GLU A 452 2.83 -11.20 -7.38
N HIS A 453 2.80 -9.89 -7.18
CA HIS A 453 3.84 -9.12 -6.52
C HIS A 453 3.33 -8.29 -5.34
N LEU A 454 4.02 -8.37 -4.21
CA LEU A 454 3.74 -7.61 -3.00
C LEU A 454 4.85 -6.61 -2.71
N HIS A 455 4.48 -5.36 -2.47
CA HIS A 455 5.36 -4.32 -1.94
C HIS A 455 4.90 -3.95 -0.53
N VAL A 456 5.56 -4.48 0.49
CA VAL A 456 5.12 -4.38 1.88
C VAL A 456 6.11 -3.56 2.69
N THR A 457 5.59 -2.54 3.39
CA THR A 457 6.34 -1.75 4.36
C THR A 457 5.74 -1.90 5.76
N GLY A 458 6.57 -2.37 6.68
CA GLY A 458 6.26 -2.55 8.09
C GLY A 458 6.11 -1.25 8.87
N THR A 459 5.77 -1.38 10.15
CA THR A 459 5.62 -0.29 11.13
C THR A 459 6.96 0.13 11.75
N ALA A 460 6.88 0.90 12.83
CA ALA A 460 8.01 1.21 13.69
C ALA A 460 8.12 0.26 14.92
N ASN A 461 7.33 -0.80 14.97
CA ASN A 461 7.35 -1.82 16.02
C ASN A 461 7.58 -3.21 15.42
N ASN A 462 7.76 -4.21 16.28
CA ASN A 462 8.03 -5.58 15.87
C ASN A 462 6.87 -6.16 15.04
N ASP A 463 7.15 -6.44 13.78
CA ASP A 463 6.18 -6.96 12.83
C ASP A 463 6.43 -8.43 12.49
N THR A 464 5.38 -9.10 12.00
CA THR A 464 5.51 -10.45 11.44
C THR A 464 4.73 -10.52 10.15
N PHE A 465 5.44 -10.66 9.03
CA PHE A 465 4.82 -10.74 7.72
C PHE A 465 5.62 -11.49 6.67
N GLY A 466 5.04 -11.74 5.50
CA GLY A 466 5.80 -12.38 4.42
C GLY A 466 5.19 -12.26 3.03
N GLY A 467 6.05 -12.39 2.03
CA GLY A 467 5.73 -12.36 0.62
C GLY A 467 4.90 -13.56 0.14
N GLY A 468 4.51 -13.48 -1.12
CA GLY A 468 3.80 -14.51 -1.86
C GLY A 468 4.75 -15.48 -2.58
N ILE A 469 4.39 -15.83 -3.81
CA ILE A 469 5.17 -16.74 -4.66
C ILE A 469 5.93 -16.02 -5.78
N GLY A 470 5.65 -14.73 -5.98
CA GLY A 470 6.28 -13.89 -6.99
C GLY A 470 7.43 -13.08 -6.40
N SER A 471 8.03 -12.21 -7.20
CA SER A 471 9.19 -11.42 -6.76
C SER A 471 8.74 -10.21 -5.96
N ASP A 472 8.93 -10.25 -4.64
CA ASP A 472 8.35 -9.27 -3.73
C ASP A 472 9.35 -8.21 -3.24
N ILE A 473 8.83 -7.10 -2.71
CA ILE A 473 9.62 -6.09 -1.99
C ILE A 473 9.09 -6.01 -0.56
N LEU A 474 9.91 -6.43 0.40
CA LEU A 474 9.54 -6.54 1.82
C LEU A 474 10.48 -5.66 2.65
N ASN A 475 9.92 -4.74 3.43
CA ASN A 475 10.68 -3.85 4.31
C ASN A 475 10.10 -3.89 5.73
N GLY A 476 10.88 -4.33 6.73
CA GLY A 476 10.47 -4.44 8.13
C GLY A 476 10.22 -3.08 8.79
N GLY A 477 10.98 -2.05 8.41
CA GLY A 477 10.85 -0.72 9.01
C GLY A 477 11.73 -0.59 10.24
N ALA A 478 11.15 -0.35 11.41
CA ALA A 478 11.88 -0.37 12.67
C ALA A 478 11.20 -1.33 13.63
N GLY A 479 11.96 -1.95 14.53
CA GLY A 479 11.43 -3.03 15.36
C GLY A 479 12.32 -4.25 15.24
N ASN A 480 11.96 -5.32 15.93
CA ASN A 480 12.59 -6.62 15.74
C ASN A 480 11.61 -7.47 14.92
N ASP A 481 11.81 -7.51 13.62
CA ASP A 481 10.83 -7.99 12.67
C ASP A 481 11.07 -9.45 12.27
N VAL A 482 9.99 -10.15 11.90
CA VAL A 482 10.04 -11.51 11.36
C VAL A 482 9.45 -11.49 9.95
N ILE A 483 10.30 -11.63 8.94
CA ILE A 483 9.94 -11.56 7.53
C ILE A 483 10.05 -12.95 6.91
N SER A 484 9.11 -13.35 6.07
CA SER A 484 9.26 -14.51 5.18
C SER A 484 9.26 -14.06 3.73
N GLY A 485 10.27 -14.45 2.94
CA GLY A 485 10.35 -14.09 1.52
C GLY A 485 9.28 -14.77 0.68
N GLY A 486 9.02 -16.05 0.95
CA GLY A 486 8.14 -16.88 0.13
C GLY A 486 8.91 -17.47 -1.06
N GLY A 487 8.24 -17.60 -2.21
CA GLY A 487 8.89 -17.97 -3.47
C GLY A 487 9.15 -16.73 -4.31
N GLY A 488 10.09 -16.79 -5.26
CA GLY A 488 10.39 -15.65 -6.14
C GLY A 488 11.81 -15.11 -5.96
N ALA A 489 12.06 -13.93 -6.54
CA ALA A 489 13.32 -13.21 -6.47
C ALA A 489 13.15 -11.92 -5.67
N ASP A 490 13.12 -12.05 -4.34
CA ASP A 490 12.63 -10.99 -3.45
C ASP A 490 13.68 -9.95 -3.09
N LYS A 491 13.25 -8.75 -2.77
CA LYS A 491 14.05 -7.73 -2.12
C LYS A 491 13.58 -7.58 -0.67
N ILE A 492 14.38 -8.08 0.26
CA ILE A 492 14.06 -8.13 1.68
C ILE A 492 14.98 -7.20 2.46
N ASP A 493 14.41 -6.30 3.23
CA ASP A 493 15.12 -5.38 4.13
C ASP A 493 14.52 -5.47 5.53
N GLY A 494 15.29 -5.92 6.53
CA GLY A 494 14.79 -5.95 7.92
C GLY A 494 14.61 -4.56 8.53
N GLY A 495 15.44 -3.60 8.13
CA GLY A 495 15.37 -2.24 8.62
C GLY A 495 16.17 -2.02 9.91
N VAL A 496 15.56 -1.38 10.91
CA VAL A 496 16.22 -1.03 12.18
C VAL A 496 15.74 -1.92 13.31
N GLY A 497 16.59 -2.85 13.72
CA GLY A 497 16.49 -3.56 14.99
C GLY A 497 17.21 -4.90 14.94
N GLU A 498 16.64 -5.93 15.58
CA GLU A 498 17.12 -7.31 15.43
C GLU A 498 16.09 -8.13 14.64
N ASP A 499 16.36 -8.29 13.35
CA ASP A 499 15.40 -8.80 12.38
C ASP A 499 15.71 -10.24 11.97
N ALA A 500 14.66 -10.96 11.59
CA ALA A 500 14.67 -12.39 11.30
C ALA A 500 14.07 -12.65 9.91
N LEU A 501 14.77 -13.42 9.08
CA LEU A 501 14.22 -14.03 7.88
C LEU A 501 13.85 -15.48 8.17
N ASN A 502 12.56 -15.78 8.11
CA ASN A 502 12.03 -17.12 8.23
C ASN A 502 11.89 -17.79 6.86
N ASP A 503 12.17 -19.10 6.79
CA ASP A 503 12.24 -19.93 5.58
C ASP A 503 13.36 -19.48 4.63
N ALA A 504 14.56 -19.32 5.18
CA ALA A 504 15.72 -18.83 4.45
C ALA A 504 16.33 -19.93 3.54
N ASP A 505 15.81 -20.06 2.32
CA ASP A 505 16.30 -21.02 1.33
C ASP A 505 17.35 -20.42 0.37
N PHE A 506 18.61 -20.77 0.60
CA PHE A 506 19.77 -20.44 -0.23
C PHE A 506 20.30 -21.64 -1.04
N SER A 507 19.49 -22.69 -1.23
CA SER A 507 19.92 -23.94 -1.87
C SER A 507 20.49 -23.80 -3.29
N THR A 508 20.15 -22.72 -3.99
CA THR A 508 20.68 -22.42 -5.34
C THR A 508 22.01 -21.66 -5.34
N ALA A 509 22.49 -21.22 -4.18
CA ALA A 509 23.75 -20.51 -4.06
C ALA A 509 24.93 -21.43 -4.44
N THR A 510 25.91 -20.89 -5.17
CA THR A 510 27.11 -21.65 -5.61
C THR A 510 28.41 -21.10 -5.03
N LYS A 511 28.31 -20.04 -4.22
CA LYS A 511 29.44 -19.39 -3.55
C LYS A 511 29.36 -19.70 -2.06
N ASN A 512 30.51 -19.70 -1.40
CA ASN A 512 30.60 -19.78 0.05
C ASN A 512 29.81 -18.64 0.71
N LEU A 513 28.93 -19.01 1.62
CA LEU A 513 28.13 -18.14 2.46
C LEU A 513 28.70 -18.12 3.88
N THR A 514 28.44 -17.04 4.61
CA THR A 514 28.84 -16.92 6.01
C THR A 514 27.73 -16.23 6.79
N PHE A 515 27.23 -16.91 7.80
CA PHE A 515 26.14 -16.48 8.68
C PHE A 515 26.67 -16.38 10.11
N GLU A 516 26.55 -15.20 10.71
CA GLU A 516 27.01 -14.92 12.07
C GLU A 516 25.96 -14.10 12.83
N ASP A 517 25.63 -14.47 14.08
CA ASP A 517 24.63 -13.77 14.90
C ASP A 517 25.22 -12.65 15.77
N THR A 518 26.34 -12.05 15.33
CA THR A 518 27.17 -11.10 16.11
C THR A 518 26.54 -9.71 16.30
N GLY A 519 25.26 -9.52 15.94
CA GLY A 519 24.55 -8.24 16.01
C GLY A 519 25.06 -7.21 14.99
N SER A 520 25.70 -7.68 13.92
CA SER A 520 26.08 -6.86 12.77
C SER A 520 25.32 -7.31 11.54
N ILE A 521 24.36 -6.48 11.12
CA ILE A 521 23.70 -6.41 9.81
C ILE A 521 24.32 -7.28 8.72
N SER A 522 23.51 -8.13 8.10
CA SER A 522 23.87 -8.73 6.82
C SER A 522 24.22 -7.60 5.83
N LYS A 523 25.51 -7.55 5.46
CA LYS A 523 25.95 -6.82 4.27
C LYS A 523 25.26 -7.47 3.09
N GLU A 524 24.44 -6.70 2.38
CA GLU A 524 23.73 -7.03 1.13
C GLU A 524 24.07 -8.42 0.57
N LEU A 525 23.24 -9.41 0.89
CA LEU A 525 23.36 -10.77 0.38
C LEU A 525 22.56 -10.86 -0.92
N LYS A 526 23.22 -11.29 -2.01
CA LYS A 526 22.58 -11.49 -3.32
C LYS A 526 22.61 -12.94 -3.72
N LEU A 527 21.43 -13.48 -3.99
CA LEU A 527 21.25 -14.88 -4.35
C LEU A 527 21.22 -15.07 -5.87
N ALA A 528 21.38 -16.32 -6.30
CA ALA A 528 21.41 -16.67 -7.72
C ALA A 528 20.03 -16.56 -8.39
N ASN A 529 18.95 -16.75 -7.64
CA ASN A 529 17.57 -16.53 -8.09
C ASN A 529 17.24 -15.04 -8.26
N GLY A 530 18.09 -14.11 -7.79
CA GLY A 530 17.89 -12.68 -7.86
C GLY A 530 17.50 -12.02 -6.52
N THR A 531 17.20 -12.83 -5.49
CA THR A 531 16.85 -12.30 -4.16
C THR A 531 17.98 -11.46 -3.56
N VAL A 532 17.63 -10.32 -2.96
CA VAL A 532 18.54 -9.41 -2.27
C VAL A 532 18.07 -9.24 -0.83
N ILE A 533 18.93 -9.53 0.14
CA ILE A 533 18.65 -9.41 1.58
C ILE A 533 19.58 -8.39 2.21
N THR A 534 19.01 -7.45 2.96
CA THR A 534 19.74 -6.45 3.76
C THR A 534 19.16 -6.37 5.18
N ASN A 535 20.00 -5.97 6.14
CA ASN A 535 19.59 -5.68 7.51
C ASN A 535 18.78 -6.81 8.18
N ILE A 536 19.14 -8.06 7.89
CA ILE A 536 18.65 -9.24 8.62
C ILE A 536 19.78 -9.78 9.49
N GLU A 537 19.51 -9.96 10.78
CA GLU A 537 20.45 -10.50 11.77
C GLU A 537 20.31 -12.01 11.98
N PHE A 538 19.13 -12.58 11.70
CA PHE A 538 18.81 -13.97 12.00
C PHE A 538 18.10 -14.70 10.86
N PHE A 539 18.37 -16.00 10.70
CA PHE A 539 17.71 -16.87 9.72
C PHE A 539 17.09 -18.09 10.42
N ASP A 540 15.76 -18.22 10.37
CA ASP A 540 15.04 -19.41 10.84
C ASP A 540 14.81 -20.38 9.67
N GLY A 541 15.07 -21.66 9.87
CA GLY A 541 14.97 -22.67 8.80
C GLY A 541 16.02 -22.49 7.69
N LEU A 542 17.27 -22.24 8.04
CA LEU A 542 18.36 -21.98 7.09
C LEU A 542 18.66 -23.21 6.20
N THR A 543 18.59 -23.03 4.88
CA THR A 543 19.13 -23.97 3.89
C THR A 543 20.19 -23.28 3.05
N THR A 544 21.38 -23.85 2.88
CA THR A 544 22.47 -23.29 2.05
C THR A 544 22.79 -24.13 0.82
N GLY A 545 23.72 -23.64 0.00
CA GLY A 545 23.88 -24.04 -1.39
C GLY A 545 24.98 -25.08 -1.61
N SER A 546 25.71 -24.95 -2.73
CA SER A 546 26.83 -25.84 -3.06
C SER A 546 28.21 -25.26 -2.66
N GLY A 547 28.24 -24.23 -1.81
CA GLY A 547 29.45 -23.54 -1.38
C GLY A 547 30.05 -24.22 -0.15
N ASN A 548 31.28 -23.83 0.24
CA ASN A 548 31.79 -24.19 1.57
C ASN A 548 31.31 -23.12 2.56
N ASP A 549 30.18 -23.38 3.18
CA ASP A 549 29.41 -22.41 3.93
C ASP A 549 29.78 -22.44 5.42
N ILE A 550 29.65 -21.28 6.07
CA ILE A 550 29.94 -21.11 7.50
C ILE A 550 28.68 -20.61 8.19
N VAL A 551 28.20 -21.36 9.18
CA VAL A 551 27.13 -20.95 10.09
C VAL A 551 27.70 -20.86 11.50
N ASN A 552 27.61 -19.70 12.12
CA ASN A 552 28.15 -19.47 13.46
C ASN A 552 27.18 -18.67 14.33
N TYR A 553 26.33 -19.39 15.04
CA TYR A 553 25.38 -18.85 16.00
C TYR A 553 25.89 -19.00 17.43
N SER A 554 25.52 -18.05 18.29
CA SER A 554 25.98 -17.92 19.68
C SER A 554 24.84 -17.72 20.69
N ARG A 555 23.66 -17.32 20.22
CA ARG A 555 22.47 -17.08 21.07
C ARG A 555 21.71 -18.39 21.37
N TYR A 556 20.89 -18.35 22.43
CA TYR A 556 20.00 -19.44 22.79
C TYR A 556 18.72 -19.41 21.92
N ARG A 557 18.64 -20.26 20.88
CA ARG A 557 17.49 -20.40 19.97
C ARG A 557 17.41 -21.82 19.42
N ASN A 558 16.24 -22.21 18.95
CA ASN A 558 16.08 -23.48 18.25
C ASN A 558 16.33 -23.24 16.77
N ASN A 559 17.36 -23.84 16.21
CA ASN A 559 17.73 -23.63 14.81
C ASN A 559 17.50 -24.90 14.00
N THR A 560 17.00 -24.73 12.78
CA THR A 560 17.03 -25.78 11.75
C THR A 560 17.99 -25.32 10.66
N ILE A 561 19.09 -26.06 10.45
CA ILE A 561 20.17 -25.70 9.53
C ILE A 561 20.42 -26.87 8.57
N LYS A 562 20.49 -26.59 7.27
CA LYS A 562 20.88 -27.55 6.22
C LYS A 562 21.93 -26.89 5.33
N THR A 563 23.13 -27.43 5.20
CA THR A 563 24.21 -26.72 4.46
C THR A 563 24.44 -27.15 3.01
N GLY A 564 23.66 -28.11 2.50
CA GLY A 564 23.61 -28.40 1.07
C GLY A 564 24.78 -29.28 0.60
N SER A 565 25.69 -28.76 -0.21
CA SER A 565 26.89 -29.49 -0.65
C SER A 565 28.11 -28.61 -0.49
N GLY A 566 29.28 -29.19 -0.24
CA GLY A 566 30.47 -28.42 0.08
C GLY A 566 31.06 -28.91 1.39
N ASN A 567 32.17 -28.32 1.81
CA ASN A 567 32.77 -28.64 3.11
C ASN A 567 32.40 -27.53 4.09
N ASP A 568 31.34 -27.75 4.84
CA ASP A 568 30.67 -26.73 5.63
C ASP A 568 31.16 -26.72 7.08
N LYS A 569 30.97 -25.58 7.74
CA LYS A 569 31.32 -25.39 9.15
C LYS A 569 30.14 -24.81 9.89
N ILE A 570 29.57 -25.59 10.80
CA ILE A 570 28.35 -25.24 11.54
C ILE A 570 28.65 -25.11 13.03
N ASN A 571 28.21 -24.02 13.64
CA ASN A 571 27.97 -23.87 15.07
C ASN A 571 26.54 -23.36 15.21
N ALA A 572 25.64 -24.22 15.69
CA ALA A 572 24.22 -23.90 15.84
C ALA A 572 23.91 -23.07 17.11
N GLY A 573 24.90 -22.86 17.97
CA GLY A 573 24.72 -22.18 19.25
C GLY A 573 24.08 -23.08 20.31
N LEU A 574 23.25 -22.49 21.15
CA LEU A 574 22.54 -23.17 22.23
C LEU A 574 21.05 -23.25 21.89
N GLY A 575 20.36 -24.31 22.33
CA GLY A 575 18.92 -24.49 22.14
C GLY A 575 18.57 -25.91 21.70
N TYR A 576 17.42 -26.08 21.04
CA TYR A 576 17.02 -27.34 20.40
C TYR A 576 17.28 -27.25 18.90
N ASP A 577 18.44 -27.74 18.47
CA ASP A 577 18.94 -27.57 17.12
C ASP A 577 18.81 -28.87 16.29
N THR A 578 18.51 -28.69 15.01
CA THR A 578 18.56 -29.74 13.99
C THR A 578 19.52 -29.30 12.89
N VAL A 579 20.58 -30.08 12.67
CA VAL A 579 21.62 -29.77 11.68
C VAL A 579 21.74 -30.89 10.65
N ASP A 580 21.82 -30.53 9.38
CA ASP A 580 22.14 -31.43 8.28
C ASP A 580 23.31 -30.85 7.49
N GLY A 581 24.49 -31.48 7.51
CA GLY A 581 25.66 -31.00 6.74
C GLY A 581 25.49 -31.18 5.23
N GLY A 582 24.66 -32.14 4.83
CA GLY A 582 24.42 -32.44 3.43
C GLY A 582 25.54 -33.26 2.80
N ALA A 583 26.19 -32.76 1.76
CA ALA A 583 27.19 -33.52 1.01
C ALA A 583 28.57 -32.85 1.02
N GLY A 584 29.51 -33.45 1.75
CA GLY A 584 30.92 -33.10 1.67
C GLY A 584 31.70 -33.63 2.86
N ASP A 585 32.62 -32.82 3.39
CA ASP A 585 33.33 -33.10 4.65
C ASP A 585 33.03 -31.96 5.62
N ASP A 586 31.96 -32.15 6.38
CA ASP A 586 31.28 -31.12 7.16
C ASP A 586 31.72 -31.16 8.63
N LEU A 587 31.93 -29.98 9.21
CA LEU A 587 32.37 -29.79 10.60
C LEU A 587 31.24 -29.20 11.45
N LEU A 588 30.79 -29.94 12.45
CA LEU A 588 29.89 -29.42 13.49
C LEU A 588 30.67 -29.07 14.77
N ILE A 589 30.51 -27.84 15.25
CA ILE A 589 31.04 -27.35 16.51
C ILE A 589 29.92 -27.39 17.57
N ILE A 590 30.22 -28.04 18.69
CA ILE A 590 29.35 -28.13 19.86
C ILE A 590 30.14 -27.61 21.07
N ASP A 591 29.86 -26.38 21.49
CA ASP A 591 30.48 -25.78 22.67
C ASP A 591 29.48 -25.67 23.82
N TYR A 592 29.55 -26.62 24.75
CA TYR A 592 28.73 -26.63 25.98
C TYR A 592 29.54 -26.25 27.23
N SER A 593 30.70 -25.61 27.06
CA SER A 593 31.55 -25.16 28.18
C SER A 593 30.85 -24.21 29.16
N SER A 594 29.79 -23.54 28.70
CA SER A 594 28.95 -22.67 29.52
C SER A 594 27.80 -23.39 30.26
N LEU A 595 27.55 -24.67 29.97
CA LEU A 595 26.46 -25.46 30.56
C LEU A 595 26.90 -26.20 31.83
N THR A 596 25.93 -26.80 32.53
CA THR A 596 26.17 -27.50 33.81
C THR A 596 26.03 -29.02 33.72
N PHE A 597 25.67 -29.58 32.57
CA PHE A 597 25.50 -31.03 32.38
C PHE A 597 25.52 -31.34 30.90
N MET A 598 26.20 -32.41 30.47
CA MET A 598 26.12 -32.96 29.10
C MET A 598 25.95 -34.48 29.13
N ASN A 599 25.18 -35.01 28.18
CA ASN A 599 25.21 -36.39 27.75
C ASN A 599 25.06 -36.47 26.22
N GLY A 600 26.00 -37.14 25.56
CA GLY A 600 26.00 -37.35 24.11
C GLY A 600 25.87 -38.81 23.70
N TYR A 601 25.32 -39.03 22.50
CA TYR A 601 25.29 -40.32 21.81
C TYR A 601 25.43 -40.12 20.30
N THR A 602 26.33 -40.87 19.65
CA THR A 602 26.49 -40.90 18.18
C THR A 602 26.18 -42.29 17.62
N TYR A 603 25.59 -42.33 16.43
CA TYR A 603 25.31 -43.56 15.69
C TYR A 603 26.34 -43.71 14.55
N SER A 604 26.66 -44.97 14.18
CA SER A 604 27.75 -45.34 13.26
C SER A 604 27.51 -44.99 11.77
N ASN A 605 26.76 -43.95 11.45
CA ASN A 605 26.41 -43.54 10.08
C ASN A 605 26.25 -41.99 9.99
N GLY A 606 27.10 -41.21 10.67
CA GLY A 606 27.11 -39.73 10.57
C GLY A 606 25.86 -39.02 11.12
N GLY A 607 25.09 -39.68 11.99
CA GLY A 607 23.94 -39.09 12.68
C GLY A 607 24.07 -39.22 14.20
N GLY A 608 23.74 -38.18 14.94
CA GLY A 608 23.97 -38.14 16.39
C GLY A 608 23.06 -37.18 17.13
N ASN A 609 23.03 -37.34 18.46
CA ASN A 609 22.31 -36.47 19.38
C ASN A 609 23.19 -36.12 20.58
N TYR A 610 23.44 -34.83 20.81
CA TYR A 610 24.02 -34.34 22.06
C TYR A 610 23.01 -33.53 22.82
N SER A 611 22.93 -33.76 24.13
CA SER A 611 22.06 -33.00 25.00
C SER A 611 22.84 -32.45 26.18
N GLY A 612 22.38 -31.32 26.70
CA GLY A 612 22.94 -30.70 27.89
C GLY A 612 21.87 -29.94 28.68
N SER A 613 22.13 -29.71 29.96
CA SER A 613 21.20 -29.00 30.84
C SER A 613 21.92 -27.85 31.54
N SER A 614 21.23 -26.71 31.59
CA SER A 614 21.65 -25.51 32.33
C SER A 614 20.51 -24.98 33.21
N ALA A 615 20.81 -24.00 34.06
CA ALA A 615 19.79 -23.25 34.81
C ALA A 615 18.76 -22.53 33.91
N ASN A 616 19.10 -22.30 32.64
CA ASN A 616 18.27 -21.56 31.68
C ASN A 616 17.48 -22.45 30.71
N GLY A 617 17.61 -23.78 30.80
CA GLY A 617 16.90 -24.70 29.91
C GLY A 617 17.70 -25.96 29.54
N TYR A 618 17.04 -26.86 28.81
CA TYR A 618 17.67 -28.01 28.16
C TYR A 618 18.13 -27.61 26.77
N ASN A 619 19.33 -28.03 26.41
CA ASN A 619 19.93 -27.88 25.10
C ASN A 619 20.02 -29.26 24.46
N SER A 620 19.75 -29.36 23.16
CA SER A 620 19.88 -30.59 22.41
C SER A 620 20.18 -30.27 20.96
N ILE A 621 21.17 -30.95 20.39
CA ILE A 621 21.46 -30.90 18.97
C ILE A 621 21.29 -32.29 18.39
N SER A 622 20.41 -32.41 17.39
CA SER A 622 20.30 -33.58 16.53
C SER A 622 20.97 -33.24 15.21
N PHE A 623 21.86 -34.10 14.73
CA PHE A 623 22.54 -33.84 13.46
C PHE A 623 22.60 -35.08 12.55
N SER A 624 22.74 -34.84 11.25
CA SER A 624 22.96 -35.84 10.20
C SER A 624 23.95 -35.34 9.16
N ASN A 625 24.58 -36.27 8.44
CA ASN A 625 25.55 -35.98 7.38
C ASN A 625 26.62 -35.00 7.86
N ILE A 626 27.27 -35.35 8.97
CA ILE A 626 28.41 -34.62 9.52
C ILE A 626 29.57 -35.60 9.63
N GLU A 627 30.70 -35.27 9.03
CA GLU A 627 31.90 -36.10 9.00
C GLU A 627 32.88 -35.79 10.13
N ARG A 628 32.82 -34.59 10.72
CA ARG A 628 33.72 -34.20 11.80
C ARG A 628 33.02 -33.40 12.89
N LEU A 629 33.33 -33.73 14.13
CA LEU A 629 32.84 -33.05 15.33
C LEU A 629 33.97 -32.29 16.03
N ASN A 630 33.65 -31.10 16.52
CA ASN A 630 34.49 -30.36 17.47
C ASN A 630 33.67 -30.08 18.73
N ILE A 631 33.95 -30.81 19.80
CA ILE A 631 33.12 -30.82 21.01
C ILE A 631 33.91 -30.32 22.20
N THR A 632 33.35 -29.35 22.91
CA THR A 632 33.83 -28.92 24.22
C THR A 632 32.79 -29.23 25.30
N GLY A 633 33.20 -30.06 26.25
CA GLY A 633 32.46 -30.44 27.45
C GLY A 633 32.21 -29.29 28.42
N THR A 634 31.41 -29.59 29.43
CA THR A 634 30.97 -28.71 30.50
C THR A 634 32.02 -28.57 31.61
N VAL A 635 31.61 -27.99 32.74
CA VAL A 635 32.42 -27.95 33.96
C VAL A 635 32.20 -29.16 34.89
N ASN A 636 31.44 -30.17 34.43
CA ASN A 636 31.11 -31.38 35.18
C ASN A 636 31.44 -32.63 34.38
N HIS A 637 31.28 -33.80 35.02
CA HIS A 637 31.46 -35.11 34.40
C HIS A 637 30.63 -35.30 33.12
N ASP A 638 31.31 -35.44 31.99
CA ASP A 638 30.68 -35.54 30.68
C ASP A 638 30.87 -36.92 30.02
N PHE A 639 29.93 -37.27 29.14
CA PHE A 639 30.03 -38.41 28.23
C PHE A 639 30.07 -37.93 26.79
N ILE A 640 31.24 -38.01 26.17
CA ILE A 640 31.54 -37.50 24.83
C ILE A 640 31.96 -38.67 23.93
N TYR A 641 31.31 -38.80 22.77
CA TYR A 641 31.58 -39.85 21.77
C TYR A 641 31.72 -39.21 20.40
N GLY A 642 32.87 -39.25 19.74
CA GLY A 642 33.07 -38.68 18.39
C GLY A 642 32.27 -39.43 17.31
N GLY A 643 32.39 -40.76 17.29
CA GLY A 643 31.70 -41.59 16.31
C GLY A 643 32.62 -41.94 15.15
N ASP A 644 32.14 -41.86 13.92
CA ASP A 644 33.00 -41.98 12.73
C ASP A 644 33.44 -40.56 12.33
N GLY A 645 34.68 -40.35 11.91
CA GLY A 645 35.19 -39.03 11.55
C GLY A 645 36.63 -38.78 11.96
N SER A 646 37.11 -37.56 11.80
CA SER A 646 38.37 -37.13 12.43
C SER A 646 38.03 -35.98 13.35
N ASP A 647 37.72 -36.34 14.60
CA ASP A 647 37.05 -35.48 15.56
C ASP A 647 38.04 -34.74 16.47
N THR A 648 37.58 -33.66 17.08
CA THR A 648 38.29 -32.94 18.14
C THR A 648 37.41 -32.86 19.37
N LEU A 649 37.80 -33.56 20.44
CA LEU A 649 36.97 -33.73 21.63
C LEU A 649 37.70 -33.19 22.85
N SER A 650 37.03 -32.40 23.68
CA SER A 650 37.58 -31.84 24.92
C SER A 650 36.62 -32.07 26.09
N GLY A 651 37.09 -32.70 27.19
CA GLY A 651 36.28 -32.99 28.37
C GLY A 651 35.88 -31.76 29.18
N GLY A 652 36.78 -30.80 29.36
CA GLY A 652 36.49 -29.58 30.13
C GLY A 652 36.94 -29.71 31.58
N PHE A 653 36.04 -29.55 32.55
CA PHE A 653 36.34 -29.91 33.95
C PHE A 653 35.44 -31.08 34.34
N GLY A 654 35.93 -32.03 35.11
CA GLY A 654 35.13 -33.20 35.48
C GLY A 654 35.98 -34.46 35.48
N ASN A 655 35.36 -35.59 35.78
CA ASN A 655 35.95 -36.89 35.46
C ASN A 655 35.16 -37.40 34.26
N ASP A 656 35.70 -37.16 33.08
CA ASP A 656 34.98 -37.26 31.82
C ASP A 656 35.21 -38.62 31.17
N TYR A 657 34.28 -39.04 30.32
CA TYR A 657 34.42 -40.19 29.45
C TYR A 657 34.43 -39.71 28.01
N ILE A 658 35.57 -39.86 27.33
CA ILE A 658 35.79 -39.38 25.97
C ILE A 658 36.19 -40.57 25.08
N SER A 659 35.41 -40.80 24.02
CA SER A 659 35.70 -41.82 23.01
C SER A 659 35.77 -41.16 21.63
N GLY A 660 36.88 -41.30 20.91
CA GLY A 660 37.04 -40.82 19.53
C GLY A 660 36.15 -41.62 18.58
N GLY A 661 36.46 -42.91 18.42
CA GLY A 661 35.65 -43.82 17.61
C GLY A 661 36.42 -44.31 16.39
N ALA A 662 36.01 -43.97 15.18
CA ALA A 662 36.70 -44.38 13.95
C ALA A 662 37.19 -43.18 13.15
N GLY A 663 38.47 -43.19 12.79
CA GLY A 663 39.19 -42.15 12.06
C GLY A 663 40.23 -41.48 12.98
N ASN A 664 40.88 -40.41 12.53
CA ASN A 664 42.05 -39.86 13.24
C ASN A 664 41.62 -38.74 14.19
N ASP A 665 41.42 -39.09 15.46
CA ASP A 665 40.80 -38.20 16.44
C ASP A 665 41.83 -37.43 17.27
N THR A 666 41.44 -36.26 17.76
CA THR A 666 42.20 -35.47 18.73
C THR A 666 41.40 -35.35 20.02
N LEU A 667 41.90 -35.95 21.10
CA LEU A 667 41.23 -35.96 22.40
C LEU A 667 42.01 -35.11 23.40
N ASN A 668 41.32 -34.25 24.14
CA ASN A 668 41.84 -33.47 25.25
C ASN A 668 41.03 -33.80 26.51
N ASP A 669 41.70 -34.25 27.56
CA ASP A 669 41.04 -34.68 28.80
C ASP A 669 40.38 -33.52 29.55
N GLY A 670 41.07 -32.38 29.66
CA GLY A 670 40.65 -31.33 30.58
C GLY A 670 41.10 -31.61 32.01
N ALA A 671 40.43 -31.01 32.99
CA ALA A 671 40.80 -31.12 34.40
C ALA A 671 39.96 -32.16 35.14
N GLY A 672 40.62 -33.13 35.77
CA GLY A 672 40.06 -34.18 36.60
C GLY A 672 40.60 -35.56 36.22
N SER A 673 39.91 -36.63 36.64
CA SER A 673 40.34 -38.02 36.45
C SER A 673 39.58 -38.69 35.32
N ASP A 674 40.06 -38.52 34.10
CA ASP A 674 39.29 -38.81 32.89
C ASP A 674 39.52 -40.22 32.35
N THR A 675 38.59 -40.68 31.52
CA THR A 675 38.68 -41.92 30.75
C THR A 675 38.67 -41.61 29.27
N LEU A 676 39.73 -41.98 28.56
CA LEU A 676 39.93 -41.68 27.14
C LEU A 676 40.09 -42.95 26.31
N ILE A 677 39.44 -42.99 25.15
CA ILE A 677 39.52 -44.07 24.17
C ILE A 677 39.72 -43.43 22.81
N GLY A 678 40.86 -43.67 22.15
CA GLY A 678 41.09 -43.18 20.78
C GLY A 678 40.13 -43.85 19.81
N GLY A 679 40.18 -45.19 19.76
CA GLY A 679 39.39 -45.97 18.83
C GLY A 679 40.24 -46.37 17.64
N THR A 680 39.66 -46.62 16.46
CA THR A 680 40.41 -47.02 15.26
C THR A 680 40.89 -45.81 14.48
N GLY A 681 42.19 -45.66 14.21
CA GLY A 681 42.72 -44.50 13.50
C GLY A 681 44.19 -44.27 13.82
N ASP A 682 44.70 -43.06 13.59
CA ASP A 682 45.95 -42.63 14.21
C ASP A 682 45.61 -41.43 15.11
N ASP A 683 45.39 -41.69 16.40
CA ASP A 683 44.80 -40.70 17.32
C ASP A 683 45.84 -39.84 18.06
N ALA A 684 45.42 -38.65 18.48
CA ALA A 684 46.21 -37.71 19.25
C ALA A 684 45.53 -37.38 20.58
N ILE A 685 46.00 -38.01 21.65
CA ILE A 685 45.51 -37.82 23.01
C ILE A 685 46.43 -36.85 23.76
N ALA A 686 45.89 -35.72 24.20
CA ALA A 686 46.57 -34.74 25.03
C ALA A 686 46.02 -34.80 26.45
N LEU A 687 46.91 -35.04 27.41
CA LEU A 687 46.56 -35.01 28.83
C LEU A 687 46.92 -33.66 29.44
N THR A 688 46.17 -33.26 30.46
CA THR A 688 46.33 -32.01 31.19
C THR A 688 47.12 -32.26 32.47
N ASN A 689 48.14 -31.45 32.72
CA ASN A 689 48.95 -31.55 33.93
C ASN A 689 48.31 -30.83 35.14
N ASP A 690 47.30 -31.46 35.72
CA ASP A 690 46.43 -30.90 36.77
C ASP A 690 46.58 -31.56 38.17
N GLY A 691 47.30 -32.67 38.25
CA GLY A 691 47.48 -33.51 39.44
C GLY A 691 46.53 -34.70 39.63
N PHE A 692 45.50 -34.88 38.80
CA PHE A 692 44.58 -36.03 38.85
C PHE A 692 45.12 -37.26 38.10
N SER A 693 44.41 -38.40 38.07
CA SER A 693 44.89 -39.60 37.34
C SER A 693 43.96 -39.95 36.19
N ASN A 694 44.49 -40.04 34.96
CA ASN A 694 43.69 -40.34 33.77
C ASN A 694 43.86 -41.79 33.32
N THR A 695 42.81 -42.38 32.75
CA THR A 695 42.80 -43.76 32.24
C THR A 695 42.62 -43.75 30.72
N ILE A 696 43.59 -44.30 29.98
CA ILE A 696 43.55 -44.40 28.53
C ILE A 696 43.34 -45.86 28.15
N PHE A 697 42.31 -46.17 27.36
CA PHE A 697 42.11 -47.50 26.79
C PHE A 697 42.72 -47.57 25.40
N TYR A 698 43.50 -48.63 25.17
CA TYR A 698 44.07 -48.95 23.86
C TYR A 698 43.76 -50.40 23.51
N THR A 699 43.23 -50.64 22.33
CA THR A 699 42.75 -51.94 21.87
C THR A 699 43.42 -52.36 20.55
N ASN A 700 43.16 -53.60 20.13
CA ASN A 700 43.72 -54.11 18.89
C ASN A 700 42.95 -53.55 17.69
N GLY A 701 43.65 -52.93 16.75
CA GLY A 701 43.06 -52.24 15.61
C GLY A 701 42.94 -50.73 15.80
N ASP A 702 43.37 -50.21 16.96
CA ASP A 702 43.30 -48.77 17.26
C ASP A 702 44.22 -47.95 16.35
N GLY A 703 45.27 -48.56 15.78
CA GLY A 703 46.23 -47.92 14.88
C GLY A 703 47.35 -47.18 15.63
N SER A 704 47.95 -46.14 15.04
CA SER A 704 49.19 -45.53 15.53
C SER A 704 48.97 -44.25 16.34
N ASP A 705 48.54 -44.42 17.59
CA ASP A 705 48.16 -43.30 18.44
C ASP A 705 49.34 -42.61 19.14
N THR A 706 49.10 -41.38 19.58
CA THR A 706 50.03 -40.59 20.37
C THR A 706 49.37 -40.10 21.65
N VAL A 707 50.05 -40.24 22.79
CA VAL A 707 49.62 -39.69 24.09
C VAL A 707 50.66 -38.68 24.55
N LYS A 708 50.23 -37.47 24.93
CA LYS A 708 51.11 -36.41 25.43
C LYS A 708 50.83 -36.10 26.90
N GLN A 709 51.88 -35.67 27.62
CA GLN A 709 51.85 -35.29 29.04
C GLN A 709 51.50 -36.42 30.03
N PHE A 710 51.84 -37.66 29.69
CA PHE A 710 51.60 -38.80 30.57
C PHE A 710 52.43 -38.73 31.87
N ARG A 711 51.75 -38.83 33.01
CA ARG A 711 52.34 -38.89 34.37
C ARG A 711 52.48 -40.32 34.85
N ARG A 712 53.54 -40.57 35.60
CA ARG A 712 54.01 -41.90 35.99
C ARG A 712 53.74 -42.21 37.47
N GLY A 713 53.74 -43.49 37.84
CA GLY A 713 53.75 -43.96 39.24
C GLY A 713 52.37 -44.09 39.91
N ALA A 714 52.38 -44.36 41.22
CA ALA A 714 51.15 -44.50 42.02
C ALA A 714 50.40 -43.16 42.12
N GLY A 715 49.17 -43.11 41.61
CA GLY A 715 48.41 -41.86 41.44
C GLY A 715 48.76 -41.07 40.17
N GLY A 716 49.55 -41.63 39.25
CA GLY A 716 49.73 -41.13 37.88
C GLY A 716 48.72 -41.73 36.91
N ASP A 717 48.89 -41.41 35.63
CA ASP A 717 48.00 -41.87 34.56
C ASP A 717 48.16 -43.39 34.30
N VAL A 718 47.12 -44.02 33.76
CA VAL A 718 47.02 -45.46 33.53
C VAL A 718 46.73 -45.72 32.06
N ILE A 719 47.42 -46.68 31.46
CA ILE A 719 47.07 -47.24 30.14
C ILE A 719 46.51 -48.65 30.36
N SER A 720 45.29 -48.86 29.89
CA SER A 720 44.55 -50.12 29.96
C SER A 720 44.47 -50.75 28.58
N PHE A 721 44.95 -51.98 28.45
CA PHE A 721 44.90 -52.71 27.18
C PHE A 721 43.73 -53.69 27.18
N SER A 722 42.92 -53.66 26.12
CA SER A 722 41.81 -54.59 25.92
C SER A 722 42.03 -55.42 24.66
N GLY A 723 41.96 -56.76 24.76
CA GLY A 723 42.15 -57.67 23.62
C GLY A 723 43.61 -57.90 23.19
N ILE A 724 44.58 -57.26 23.84
CA ILE A 724 46.02 -57.46 23.62
C ILE A 724 46.63 -58.08 24.89
N GLY A 725 47.35 -59.20 24.74
CA GLY A 725 48.01 -59.87 25.86
C GLY A 725 49.31 -59.17 26.28
N ALA A 726 49.72 -59.35 27.53
CA ALA A 726 50.96 -58.79 28.07
C ALA A 726 52.22 -59.12 27.25
N ILE A 727 52.26 -60.34 26.72
CA ILE A 727 53.37 -60.85 25.92
C ILE A 727 53.42 -60.24 24.52
N ASP A 728 52.31 -59.64 24.09
CA ASP A 728 52.15 -59.04 22.78
C ASP A 728 52.58 -57.56 22.79
N VAL A 729 53.03 -56.98 23.91
CA VAL A 729 53.45 -55.57 23.94
C VAL A 729 54.97 -55.46 23.78
N VAL A 730 55.43 -54.91 22.66
CA VAL A 730 56.85 -54.61 22.42
C VAL A 730 57.14 -53.17 22.83
N LYS A 731 58.14 -52.97 23.71
CA LYS A 731 58.52 -51.66 24.25
C LYS A 731 59.85 -51.15 23.69
N SER A 732 59.89 -49.88 23.32
CA SER A 732 61.13 -49.13 23.09
C SER A 732 60.98 -47.68 23.58
N GLY A 733 62.06 -47.00 23.96
CA GLY A 733 61.96 -45.64 24.48
C GLY A 733 63.31 -44.98 24.76
N ASN A 734 63.31 -43.67 24.96
CA ASN A 734 64.52 -42.84 25.13
C ASN A 734 64.51 -41.98 26.43
N GLY A 735 63.73 -42.37 27.44
CA GLY A 735 63.62 -41.66 28.72
C GLY A 735 62.62 -40.51 28.74
N THR A 736 62.29 -39.95 27.57
CA THR A 736 61.25 -38.91 27.40
C THR A 736 60.04 -39.41 26.60
N GLN A 737 60.22 -40.48 25.82
CA GLN A 737 59.17 -41.13 25.04
C GLN A 737 59.18 -42.64 25.28
N LEU A 738 57.97 -43.22 25.31
CA LEU A 738 57.68 -44.64 25.36
C LEU A 738 56.90 -45.02 24.10
N ARG A 739 57.38 -46.01 23.35
CA ARG A 739 56.65 -46.61 22.24
C ARG A 739 56.24 -48.02 22.61
N LEU A 740 54.94 -48.29 22.49
CA LEU A 740 54.32 -49.60 22.64
C LEU A 740 53.82 -50.02 21.26
N SER A 741 54.02 -51.28 20.88
CA SER A 741 53.45 -51.83 19.65
C SER A 741 52.94 -53.23 19.89
N ASP A 742 51.89 -53.62 19.17
CA ASP A 742 51.41 -54.98 19.18
C ASP A 742 52.42 -55.92 18.46
N GLY A 743 52.85 -56.95 19.16
CA GLY A 743 53.82 -57.94 18.72
C GLY A 743 53.19 -59.04 17.86
N ILE A 744 51.88 -58.94 17.57
CA ILE A 744 51.09 -59.92 16.81
C ILE A 744 51.37 -59.73 15.31
N SER A 745 52.66 -59.80 14.92
CA SER A 745 53.02 -60.00 13.52
C SER A 745 52.63 -61.44 13.15
N ASN A 746 51.65 -61.61 12.25
CA ASN A 746 51.63 -62.63 11.17
C ASN A 746 50.22 -63.12 10.76
N ASN A 747 49.10 -62.57 11.25
CA ASN A 747 47.80 -62.90 10.66
C ASN A 747 47.28 -61.77 9.77
N ALA A 748 47.21 -62.05 8.48
CA ALA A 748 46.76 -61.14 7.44
C ALA A 748 45.31 -60.71 7.71
N GLY A 749 45.12 -59.48 8.16
CA GLY A 749 43.80 -58.88 8.38
C GLY A 749 43.79 -57.68 9.33
N PHE A 750 44.76 -57.57 10.23
CA PHE A 750 44.83 -56.51 11.25
C PHE A 750 46.06 -55.63 11.01
N GLY A 751 45.88 -54.30 10.97
CA GLY A 751 46.97 -53.33 10.75
C GLY A 751 47.94 -53.27 11.93
N LYS A 752 49.19 -52.85 11.69
CA LYS A 752 50.17 -52.61 12.76
C LYS A 752 49.82 -51.31 13.48
N GLY A 753 49.55 -51.36 14.79
CA GLY A 753 49.34 -50.17 15.63
C GLY A 753 50.55 -49.90 16.52
N ALA A 754 50.90 -48.63 16.72
CA ALA A 754 51.94 -48.25 17.68
C ALA A 754 51.51 -47.04 18.49
N LEU A 755 51.39 -47.22 19.81
CA LEU A 755 51.11 -46.16 20.77
C LEU A 755 52.41 -45.47 21.19
N LEU A 756 52.54 -44.18 20.85
CA LEU A 756 53.66 -43.32 21.23
C LEU A 756 53.27 -42.39 22.39
N VAL A 757 53.81 -42.65 23.57
CA VAL A 757 53.54 -41.88 24.79
C VAL A 757 54.72 -40.93 25.08
N THR A 758 54.43 -39.65 25.21
CA THR A 758 55.39 -38.60 25.63
C THR A 758 55.13 -38.23 27.09
N LEU A 759 56.18 -38.28 27.91
CA LEU A 759 56.09 -38.12 29.36
C LEU A 759 56.08 -36.63 29.76
N ALA A 760 55.33 -36.27 30.80
CA ALA A 760 55.32 -34.93 31.37
C ALA A 760 56.66 -34.56 32.05
N GLU A 761 57.38 -35.55 32.58
CA GLU A 761 58.67 -35.36 33.27
C GLU A 761 59.79 -36.22 32.64
N THR A 762 60.95 -35.59 32.39
CA THR A 762 62.06 -36.14 31.57
C THR A 762 63.13 -36.94 32.36
N ALA A 763 62.90 -37.24 33.64
CA ALA A 763 63.82 -38.07 34.42
C ALA A 763 63.62 -39.57 34.09
N GLY A 764 64.72 -40.34 34.08
CA GLY A 764 64.83 -41.68 33.46
C GLY A 764 63.74 -42.71 33.81
N PHE A 765 63.60 -43.71 32.94
CA PHE A 765 62.56 -44.75 32.99
C PHE A 765 62.99 -45.90 33.95
N ALA A 766 62.31 -46.11 35.08
CA ALA A 766 62.42 -47.34 35.86
C ALA A 766 61.23 -48.27 35.58
N ALA A 767 61.39 -49.58 35.78
CA ALA A 767 60.33 -50.55 35.49
C ALA A 767 59.09 -50.41 36.38
N ALA A 768 59.25 -49.86 37.59
CA ALA A 768 58.16 -49.62 38.54
C ALA A 768 57.32 -48.36 38.25
N ASP A 769 57.66 -47.59 37.20
CA ASP A 769 57.08 -46.26 36.96
C ASP A 769 55.79 -46.27 36.13
N VAL A 770 55.39 -47.40 35.53
CA VAL A 770 54.14 -47.47 34.75
C VAL A 770 53.19 -48.46 35.42
N ASN A 771 52.08 -47.96 35.96
CA ASN A 771 50.93 -48.79 36.29
C ASN A 771 50.20 -49.14 34.98
N ILE A 772 50.73 -50.12 34.24
CA ILE A 772 50.01 -50.75 33.13
C ILE A 772 49.08 -51.78 33.75
N ASN A 773 47.81 -51.42 33.94
CA ASN A 773 46.80 -52.40 34.33
C ASN A 773 46.42 -53.21 33.09
N LEU A 774 47.07 -54.36 32.90
CA LEU A 774 46.53 -55.41 32.05
C LEU A 774 45.49 -56.16 32.88
N LEU A 775 44.22 -55.77 32.74
CA LEU A 775 43.13 -56.53 33.32
C LEU A 775 43.01 -57.86 32.54
N SER A 776 43.68 -58.91 33.01
CA SER A 776 43.16 -60.26 32.78
C SER A 776 41.87 -60.42 33.58
N ASN A 777 40.93 -61.22 33.05
CA ASN A 777 39.58 -61.48 33.61
C ASN A 777 39.55 -62.01 35.07
N ASP A 778 40.66 -62.01 35.79
CA ASP A 778 40.83 -62.47 37.17
C ASP A 778 41.34 -61.39 38.15
N GLY A 779 41.50 -60.13 37.72
CA GLY A 779 41.69 -58.98 38.63
C GLY A 779 43.09 -58.87 39.27
N GLY A 780 44.13 -59.46 38.68
CA GLY A 780 45.51 -59.28 39.11
C GLY A 780 46.18 -58.04 38.50
N GLN A 781 46.69 -57.13 39.35
CA GLN A 781 47.64 -56.09 38.91
C GLN A 781 49.04 -56.71 38.78
N PHE A 782 49.67 -56.58 37.62
CA PHE A 782 51.04 -57.07 37.40
C PHE A 782 52.04 -55.93 37.34
N LEU A 783 53.03 -55.99 38.24
CA LEU A 783 54.24 -55.16 38.19
C LEU A 783 55.13 -55.66 37.03
N PHE A 784 55.44 -54.80 36.07
CA PHE A 784 56.45 -55.09 35.05
C PHE A 784 57.85 -54.83 35.61
N ALA A 785 58.79 -55.75 35.34
CA ALA A 785 60.18 -55.72 35.82
C ALA A 785 61.15 -55.03 34.86
#